data_AF-A0A7V6E112-F1
#
_entry.id   AF-A0A7V6E112-F1
#
_cell.length_a   1.000
_cell.length_b   1.000
_cell.length_c   1.000
_cell.angle_alpha   90.00
_cell.angle_beta   90.00
_cell.angle_gamma   90.00
#
_symmetry.space_group_name_H-M   'P 1'
#
loop_
_entity.id
_entity.type
_entity.pdbx_description
1 polymer ?
#
loop_
_entity_poly.entity_id
_entity_poly.type
_entity_poly.pdbx_seq_one_letter_code
_entity_poly.pdbx_strand_id
1 'polypeptide(L)'
;MDKRIAFAGVAFAAILLALSCGGLKFERSPLYTRHSPHGETTSSEELVDNSHADSAPKSNNPKPLAENSQGEHRRWNDFESPRVFDVDTSAANRASRFRWREAVEILEKLPERTSKEDYLLAFAKSQLGDHRSARGLFAKLSDDSAWAVYEYIIFDYAVSLAQTDSLERAIALFRRVKSPKLEESALAKIYELHKEKRDWPKTFAAFDELVKKYPKRYTNSGVRLIRAGLHLSAGDTARAVELYGSVVKDGTSANILAAARALDRIGKLLGQNLYLAGRTAADSRNWASADDWLGRYIASGVKANVGEAYYYRARALSRRGRHNEAITIYRKIISEKLYNRAWAELGIAYCMRKLDRFVEAEKHLDTAISLGAGTNAEAEALWEGVNLGRDQKNYTLVADYSTRLSTKFPRHTYGDNGAMWSGLSNFMRGEFTTAGDRFARIPEIYSDKTFTETGTFWRGLSLVAGGDDAGRGTIEEVSRSSTRHYYKYYATEILTDVALPDPLHARSRKWMTYREAIDLAGEAFSELGHREAMLSVSSGAGLRASIFAEMGLVERARTELDTWMDETSMTPSLRLAFLAVAYEWGLTGSAYNIALALVRDMGGYASAPTEVIRLAYPTFYADLIFECAEREGIDPAIMFAVARRESMFDPHIVSPAGAIGLLQIMPQTGANLSRLFGEFAEFSDAILYDFNTSARYGTRYLA
;
A
#
# COMPACT_ATOMS: atom_id res chain seq x y z
N MET A 1 -5.93 23.24 42.16
CA MET A 1 -5.37 24.11 41.10
C MET A 1 -4.72 23.23 40.05
N ASP A 2 -5.40 22.84 38.97
CA ASP A 2 -6.70 22.18 38.97
C ASP A 2 -6.63 21.15 37.84
N LYS A 3 -6.92 19.86 38.09
CA LYS A 3 -6.88 18.81 37.03
C LYS A 3 -7.82 19.12 35.85
N ARG A 4 -8.77 20.04 36.06
CA ARG A 4 -9.63 20.66 35.04
C ARG A 4 -8.84 21.50 34.03
N ILE A 5 -7.73 22.16 34.43
CA ILE A 5 -6.88 22.97 33.56
C ILE A 5 -6.04 22.09 32.62
N ALA A 6 -5.55 20.94 33.11
CA ALA A 6 -4.84 19.95 32.27
C ALA A 6 -5.78 19.36 31.20
N PHE A 7 -7.00 18.97 31.59
CA PHE A 7 -8.02 18.48 30.66
C PHE A 7 -8.51 19.55 29.67
N ALA A 8 -8.59 20.82 30.10
CA ALA A 8 -8.88 21.93 29.20
C ALA A 8 -7.76 22.15 28.17
N GLY A 9 -6.49 21.95 28.56
CA GLY A 9 -5.34 21.95 27.64
C GLY A 9 -5.36 20.80 26.64
N VAL A 10 -5.76 19.60 27.07
CA VAL A 10 -5.97 18.40 26.22
C VAL A 10 -7.14 18.61 25.25
N ALA A 11 -8.24 19.19 25.71
CA ALA A 11 -9.37 19.56 24.84
C ALA A 11 -8.96 20.63 23.82
N PHE A 12 -8.15 21.60 24.22
CA PHE A 12 -7.62 22.64 23.33
C PHE A 12 -6.62 22.08 22.30
N ALA A 13 -5.76 21.14 22.70
CA ALA A 13 -4.85 20.43 21.81
C ALA A 13 -5.60 19.50 20.84
N ALA A 14 -6.65 18.82 21.30
CA ALA A 14 -7.53 17.99 20.46
C ALA A 14 -8.34 18.84 19.46
N ILE A 15 -8.78 20.05 19.87
CA ILE A 15 -9.36 21.06 18.99
C ILE A 15 -8.33 21.53 17.97
N LEU A 16 -7.09 21.85 18.37
CA LEU A 16 -6.02 22.23 17.45
C LEU A 16 -5.64 21.11 16.47
N LEU A 17 -5.64 19.84 16.88
CA LEU A 17 -5.44 18.67 16.02
C LEU A 17 -6.60 18.47 15.04
N ALA A 18 -7.84 18.63 15.50
CA ALA A 18 -9.03 18.57 14.65
C ALA A 18 -9.09 19.75 13.65
N LEU A 19 -8.54 20.90 14.02
CA LEU A 19 -8.48 22.12 13.20
C LEU A 19 -7.30 22.14 12.22
N SER A 20 -6.13 21.60 12.60
CA SER A 20 -4.90 21.58 11.80
C SER A 20 -4.89 20.42 10.78
N CYS A 21 -5.55 19.31 11.10
CA CYS A 21 -5.75 18.21 10.17
C CYS A 21 -7.00 18.45 9.30
N GLY A 22 -6.86 19.26 8.25
CA GLY A 22 -7.84 19.39 7.17
C GLY A 22 -8.19 18.07 6.45
N GLY A 23 -7.56 16.96 6.82
CA GLY A 23 -7.78 15.63 6.27
C GLY A 23 -7.71 14.49 7.31
N LEU A 24 -8.49 14.57 8.40
CA LEU A 24 -8.81 13.37 9.19
C LEU A 24 -9.45 12.32 8.26
N LYS A 25 -8.64 11.40 7.73
CA LYS A 25 -9.11 10.15 7.15
C LYS A 25 -9.42 9.25 8.34
N PHE A 26 -10.67 9.22 8.76
CA PHE A 26 -11.13 8.21 9.70
C PHE A 26 -10.89 6.83 9.08
N GLU A 27 -10.42 5.88 9.89
CA GLU A 27 -10.32 4.48 9.47
C GLU A 27 -11.72 4.04 9.01
N ARG A 28 -11.82 3.73 7.72
CA ARG A 28 -13.11 3.36 7.11
C ARG A 28 -13.57 2.07 7.74
N SER A 29 -14.81 2.05 8.24
CA SER A 29 -15.49 0.79 8.54
C SER A 29 -15.49 -0.09 7.28
N PRO A 30 -15.22 -1.41 7.39
CA PRO A 30 -15.13 -2.33 6.24
C PRO A 30 -16.46 -2.58 5.50
N LEU A 31 -17.54 -1.86 5.85
CA LEU A 31 -18.88 -2.05 5.29
C LEU A 31 -19.04 -1.70 3.80
N TYR A 32 -18.01 -1.21 3.09
CA TYR A 32 -18.16 -0.84 1.67
C TYR A 32 -17.08 -1.36 0.71
N THR A 33 -17.50 -2.27 -0.16
CA THR A 33 -17.01 -2.41 -1.54
C THR A 33 -17.59 -1.28 -2.41
N ARG A 34 -16.81 -0.79 -3.38
CA ARG A 34 -17.21 0.31 -4.27
C ARG A 34 -18.53 0.00 -4.98
N HIS A 35 -19.53 0.86 -4.82
CA HIS A 35 -20.68 0.92 -5.71
C HIS A 35 -20.67 2.23 -6.51
N SER A 36 -20.88 2.07 -7.82
CA SER A 36 -21.05 3.17 -8.78
C SER A 36 -22.37 3.91 -8.48
N PRO A 37 -22.52 5.21 -8.83
CA PRO A 37 -23.67 6.02 -8.41
C PRO A 37 -25.06 5.59 -8.91
N HIS A 38 -25.18 4.50 -9.69
CA HIS A 38 -26.43 4.10 -10.33
C HIS A 38 -26.69 2.60 -10.17
N GLY A 39 -27.44 2.27 -9.13
CA GLY A 39 -28.20 1.04 -9.00
C GLY A 39 -29.59 1.38 -8.46
N GLU A 40 -30.34 2.20 -9.20
CA GLU A 40 -31.78 2.37 -8.96
C GLU A 40 -32.53 1.40 -9.88
N THR A 41 -32.79 0.20 -9.37
CA THR A 41 -33.91 -0.63 -9.84
C THR A 41 -34.64 -1.17 -8.63
N THR A 42 -35.92 -0.85 -8.57
CA THR A 42 -36.91 -1.44 -7.68
C THR A 42 -37.08 -2.92 -7.99
N SER A 43 -36.78 -3.79 -7.03
CA SER A 43 -37.50 -5.05 -6.84
C SER A 43 -37.30 -5.53 -5.41
N SER A 44 -38.40 -5.54 -4.66
CA SER A 44 -38.62 -6.45 -3.55
C SER A 44 -38.24 -7.87 -3.94
N GLU A 45 -37.33 -8.50 -3.24
CA GLU A 45 -37.20 -9.96 -3.26
C GLU A 45 -36.63 -10.49 -1.94
N GLU A 46 -37.13 -11.66 -1.61
CA GLU A 46 -37.27 -12.24 -0.28
C GLU A 46 -35.94 -12.60 0.40
N LEU A 47 -36.00 -12.55 1.74
CA LEU A 47 -35.14 -13.33 2.61
C LEU A 47 -35.20 -14.81 2.21
N VAL A 48 -34.18 -15.29 1.50
CA VAL A 48 -33.90 -16.73 1.43
C VAL A 48 -32.77 -17.01 2.41
N ASP A 49 -33.20 -17.59 3.53
CA ASP A 49 -32.43 -18.34 4.49
C ASP A 49 -31.58 -19.40 3.78
N ASN A 50 -30.29 -19.43 4.07
CA ASN A 50 -29.42 -20.56 3.78
C ASN A 50 -28.54 -20.82 5.02
N SER A 51 -29.21 -21.18 6.11
CA SER A 51 -28.66 -22.13 7.06
C SER A 51 -28.27 -23.43 6.32
N HIS A 52 -26.98 -23.79 6.34
CA HIS A 52 -26.46 -25.16 6.50
C HIS A 52 -24.99 -25.22 6.05
N ALA A 53 -24.08 -25.31 7.03
CA ALA A 53 -23.20 -26.47 7.21
C ALA A 53 -22.10 -26.13 8.24
N ASP A 54 -22.49 -26.01 9.50
CA ASP A 54 -21.62 -26.41 10.61
C ASP A 54 -21.48 -27.93 10.56
N SER A 55 -20.27 -28.43 10.33
CA SER A 55 -19.86 -29.72 10.86
C SER A 55 -18.39 -29.64 11.25
N ALA A 56 -18.17 -29.35 12.52
CA ALA A 56 -16.89 -29.48 13.18
C ALA A 56 -16.34 -30.91 12.99
N PRO A 57 -15.07 -31.09 12.59
CA PRO A 57 -14.43 -32.37 12.76
C PRO A 57 -14.14 -32.57 14.25
N LYS A 58 -14.79 -33.61 14.79
CA LYS A 58 -14.65 -34.12 16.15
C LYS A 58 -13.17 -34.24 16.53
N SER A 59 -12.87 -33.81 17.76
CA SER A 59 -11.63 -34.06 18.48
C SER A 59 -11.30 -35.55 18.48
N ASN A 60 -10.30 -35.95 17.69
CA ASN A 60 -9.60 -37.20 17.91
C ASN A 60 -8.38 -36.90 18.77
N ASN A 61 -8.51 -37.15 20.08
CA ASN A 61 -7.38 -37.25 20.99
C ASN A 61 -6.39 -38.30 20.45
N PRO A 62 -5.12 -37.94 20.15
CA PRO A 62 -4.07 -38.93 20.09
C PRO A 62 -3.78 -39.39 21.53
N LYS A 63 -3.87 -40.70 21.76
CA LYS A 63 -3.41 -41.37 22.98
C LYS A 63 -1.96 -40.96 23.31
N PRO A 64 -1.58 -40.92 24.60
CA PRO A 64 -0.21 -40.59 25.00
C PRO A 64 0.76 -41.64 24.42
N LEU A 65 1.72 -41.19 23.61
CA LEU A 65 2.88 -41.98 23.25
C LEU A 65 3.81 -42.03 24.47
N ALA A 66 4.20 -43.25 24.81
CA ALA A 66 4.92 -43.62 26.01
C ALA A 66 6.18 -42.79 26.27
N GLU A 67 6.37 -42.45 27.55
CA GLU A 67 7.65 -42.05 28.12
C GLU A 67 8.74 -43.05 27.72
N ASN A 68 9.78 -42.57 27.03
CA ASN A 68 11.13 -42.99 27.34
C ASN A 68 12.19 -42.08 26.72
N SER A 69 13.22 -41.87 27.54
CA SER A 69 14.53 -41.26 27.32
C SER A 69 14.64 -39.75 27.53
N GLN A 70 15.31 -39.45 28.65
CA GLN A 70 15.85 -38.16 29.06
C GLN A 70 16.72 -37.57 27.95
N GLY A 71 16.24 -36.51 27.30
CA GLY A 71 17.06 -35.62 26.48
C GLY A 71 17.20 -34.30 27.22
N GLU A 72 18.43 -33.93 27.57
CA GLU A 72 18.79 -32.69 28.25
C GLU A 72 18.10 -31.47 27.61
N HIS A 73 17.44 -30.64 28.44
CA HIS A 73 17.03 -29.30 28.07
C HIS A 73 18.29 -28.46 27.78
N ARG A 74 18.57 -28.16 26.51
CA ARG A 74 19.65 -27.25 26.09
C ARG A 74 19.05 -25.97 25.52
N ARG A 75 19.67 -24.82 25.82
CA ARG A 75 19.15 -23.47 25.49
C ARG A 75 19.31 -23.18 23.99
N TRP A 76 18.53 -22.22 23.48
CA TRP A 76 18.64 -21.63 22.12
C TRP A 76 20.09 -21.27 21.70
N ASN A 77 20.98 -21.03 22.68
CA ASN A 77 22.38 -20.70 22.47
C ASN A 77 23.34 -21.91 22.39
N ASP A 78 22.89 -23.13 22.67
CA ASP A 78 23.76 -24.31 22.90
C ASP A 78 23.93 -25.23 21.67
N PHE A 79 23.32 -24.91 20.53
CA PHE A 79 23.44 -25.70 19.31
C PHE A 79 24.09 -24.91 18.16
N GLU A 80 25.03 -25.57 17.48
CA GLU A 80 25.50 -25.22 16.15
C GLU A 80 24.38 -25.48 15.12
N SER A 81 23.31 -24.69 15.16
CA SER A 81 22.65 -24.31 13.89
C SER A 81 23.71 -23.64 13.01
N PRO A 82 23.58 -23.59 11.69
CA PRO A 82 24.36 -22.65 10.91
C PRO A 82 23.92 -21.24 11.34
N ARG A 83 24.49 -20.75 12.46
CA ARG A 83 24.69 -19.33 12.69
C ARG A 83 25.41 -18.91 11.44
N VAL A 84 24.77 -18.15 10.56
CA VAL A 84 25.40 -17.72 9.32
C VAL A 84 26.40 -16.60 9.64
N PHE A 85 27.37 -16.89 10.52
CA PHE A 85 28.66 -16.23 10.53
C PHE A 85 29.37 -16.69 9.25
N ASP A 86 30.08 -15.77 8.60
CA ASP A 86 30.80 -15.92 7.32
C ASP A 86 30.03 -15.56 6.04
N VAL A 87 29.02 -14.68 6.12
CA VAL A 87 28.63 -13.91 4.93
C VAL A 87 29.48 -12.64 4.84
N ASP A 88 30.47 -12.62 3.95
CA ASP A 88 31.10 -11.37 3.51
C ASP A 88 30.08 -10.54 2.70
N THR A 89 29.35 -9.68 3.41
CA THR A 89 28.36 -8.79 2.82
C THR A 89 28.97 -7.52 2.22
N SER A 90 30.29 -7.38 2.11
CA SER A 90 30.89 -6.14 1.61
C SER A 90 30.46 -5.86 0.16
N ALA A 91 30.50 -6.88 -0.70
CA ALA A 91 29.96 -6.82 -2.06
C ALA A 91 28.42 -6.78 -2.06
N ALA A 92 27.79 -7.50 -1.12
CA ALA A 92 26.34 -7.53 -0.94
C ALA A 92 25.75 -6.14 -0.68
N ASN A 93 26.38 -5.37 0.20
CA ASN A 93 25.97 -4.02 0.57
C ASN A 93 26.07 -3.04 -0.60
N ARG A 94 26.98 -3.27 -1.56
CA ARG A 94 27.13 -2.41 -2.75
C ARG A 94 26.13 -2.77 -3.83
N ALA A 95 25.97 -4.06 -4.10
CA ALA A 95 25.00 -4.58 -5.07
C ALA A 95 23.56 -4.22 -4.68
N SER A 96 23.23 -4.37 -3.39
CA SER A 96 21.91 -4.01 -2.87
C SER A 96 21.63 -2.51 -2.97
N ARG A 97 22.64 -1.64 -2.96
CA ARG A 97 22.47 -0.17 -3.12
C ARG A 97 22.41 0.29 -4.57
N PHE A 98 22.27 -0.63 -5.54
CA PHE A 98 22.36 -0.33 -6.98
C PHE A 98 23.69 0.36 -7.39
N ARG A 99 24.75 0.24 -6.58
CA ARG A 99 26.09 0.81 -6.85
C ARG A 99 26.89 -0.11 -7.76
N TRP A 100 26.32 -0.46 -8.92
CA TRP A 100 26.88 -1.45 -9.84
C TRP A 100 28.30 -1.11 -10.32
N ARG A 101 28.61 0.17 -10.54
CA ARG A 101 29.95 0.60 -10.97
C ARG A 101 31.02 0.27 -9.94
N GLU A 102 30.78 0.65 -8.68
CA GLU A 102 31.69 0.37 -7.57
C GLU A 102 31.83 -1.15 -7.35
N ALA A 103 30.74 -1.91 -7.47
CA ALA A 103 30.80 -3.37 -7.41
C ALA A 103 31.72 -3.95 -8.50
N VAL A 104 31.62 -3.47 -9.74
CA VAL A 104 32.53 -3.87 -10.84
C VAL A 104 33.98 -3.50 -10.53
N GLU A 105 34.24 -2.26 -10.11
CA GLU A 105 35.60 -1.78 -9.80
C GLU A 105 36.31 -2.61 -8.73
N ILE A 106 35.57 -3.10 -7.75
CA ILE A 106 36.12 -3.93 -6.66
C ILE A 106 36.33 -5.36 -7.14
N LEU A 107 35.31 -5.97 -7.75
CA LEU A 107 35.36 -7.37 -8.19
C LEU A 107 36.37 -7.60 -9.32
N GLU A 108 36.63 -6.61 -10.18
CA GLU A 108 37.67 -6.70 -11.21
C GLU A 108 39.09 -6.72 -10.65
N LYS A 109 39.31 -6.11 -9.47
CA LYS A 109 40.62 -6.03 -8.81
C LYS A 109 40.95 -7.25 -7.94
N LEU A 110 39.97 -8.14 -7.71
CA LEU A 110 40.21 -9.35 -6.94
C LEU A 110 41.19 -10.27 -7.69
N PRO A 111 42.25 -10.77 -7.03
CA PRO A 111 43.27 -11.61 -7.66
C PRO A 111 42.70 -12.98 -8.07
N GLU A 112 41.79 -13.52 -7.27
CA GLU A 112 41.01 -14.72 -7.55
C GLU A 112 39.53 -14.43 -7.25
N ARG A 113 38.62 -14.99 -8.04
CA ARG A 113 37.17 -14.86 -7.85
C ARG A 113 36.53 -16.23 -7.70
N THR A 114 35.68 -16.35 -6.69
CA THR A 114 34.74 -17.44 -6.50
C THR A 114 33.63 -17.40 -7.56
N SER A 115 32.86 -18.49 -7.72
CA SER A 115 31.71 -18.51 -8.63
C SER A 115 30.64 -17.46 -8.27
N LYS A 116 30.47 -17.14 -6.98
CA LYS A 116 29.56 -16.09 -6.50
C LYS A 116 30.02 -14.71 -6.97
N GLU A 117 31.31 -14.41 -6.84
CA GLU A 117 31.90 -13.13 -7.28
C GLU A 117 31.92 -13.00 -8.81
N ASP A 118 32.26 -14.06 -9.55
CA ASP A 118 32.18 -14.08 -11.02
C ASP A 118 30.73 -13.84 -11.47
N TYR A 119 29.75 -14.44 -10.79
CA TYR A 119 28.33 -14.23 -11.09
C TYR A 119 27.88 -12.80 -10.80
N LEU A 120 28.22 -12.26 -9.62
CA LEU A 120 27.87 -10.90 -9.24
C LEU A 120 28.51 -9.87 -10.18
N LEU A 121 29.77 -10.08 -10.58
CA LEU A 121 30.46 -9.25 -11.56
C LEU A 121 29.76 -9.28 -12.92
N ALA A 122 29.40 -10.48 -13.39
CA ALA A 122 28.66 -10.65 -14.64
C ALA A 122 27.30 -9.93 -14.60
N PHE A 123 26.58 -10.09 -13.49
CA PHE A 123 25.30 -9.44 -13.28
C PHE A 123 25.43 -7.91 -13.25
N ALA A 124 26.36 -7.36 -12.46
CA ALA A 124 26.61 -5.92 -12.37
C ALA A 124 27.00 -5.30 -13.72
N LYS A 125 27.88 -5.96 -14.48
CA LYS A 125 28.24 -5.55 -15.85
C LYS A 125 27.02 -5.53 -16.77
N SER A 126 26.15 -6.55 -16.68
CA SER A 126 24.92 -6.60 -17.46
C SER A 126 23.96 -5.44 -17.09
N GLN A 127 23.82 -5.10 -15.80
CA GLN A 127 23.04 -3.94 -15.36
C GLN A 127 23.60 -2.60 -15.85
N LEU A 128 24.91 -2.50 -16.06
CA LEU A 128 25.58 -1.33 -16.64
C LEU A 128 25.58 -1.31 -18.18
N GLY A 129 24.98 -2.31 -18.83
CA GLY A 129 24.92 -2.42 -20.29
C GLY A 129 26.16 -3.05 -20.93
N ASP A 130 27.17 -3.48 -20.15
CA ASP A 130 28.32 -4.24 -20.65
C ASP A 130 27.99 -5.73 -20.83
N HIS A 131 27.05 -5.99 -21.75
CA HIS A 131 26.54 -7.34 -22.02
C HIS A 131 27.59 -8.26 -22.63
N ARG A 132 28.59 -7.71 -23.35
CA ARG A 132 29.64 -8.51 -23.98
C ARG A 132 30.54 -9.17 -22.94
N SER A 133 31.00 -8.40 -21.95
CA SER A 133 31.83 -8.94 -20.87
C SER A 133 31.03 -9.84 -19.94
N ALA A 134 29.81 -9.42 -19.58
CA ALA A 134 28.89 -10.24 -18.77
C ALA A 134 28.65 -11.63 -19.40
N ARG A 135 28.43 -11.68 -20.71
CA ARG A 135 28.24 -12.92 -21.47
C ARG A 135 29.39 -13.90 -21.32
N GLY A 136 30.64 -13.44 -21.34
CA GLY A 136 31.81 -14.31 -21.20
C GLY A 136 31.88 -14.98 -19.84
N LEU A 137 31.59 -14.23 -18.78
CA LEU A 137 31.53 -14.75 -17.41
C LEU A 137 30.36 -15.72 -17.21
N PHE A 138 29.17 -15.36 -17.69
CA PHE A 138 28.00 -16.24 -17.62
C PHE A 138 28.20 -17.55 -18.38
N ALA A 139 28.87 -17.52 -19.54
CA ALA A 139 29.18 -18.73 -20.30
C ALA A 139 30.03 -19.71 -19.47
N LYS A 140 31.09 -19.21 -18.82
CA LYS A 140 31.96 -20.01 -17.93
C LYS A 140 31.17 -20.60 -16.76
N LEU A 141 30.27 -19.83 -16.16
CA LEU A 141 29.44 -20.29 -15.04
C LEU A 141 28.34 -21.28 -15.47
N SER A 142 27.93 -21.26 -16.73
CA SER A 142 26.86 -22.12 -17.24
C SER A 142 27.27 -23.58 -17.45
N ASP A 143 28.55 -23.91 -17.27
CA ASP A 143 29.06 -25.28 -17.33
C ASP A 143 28.81 -26.06 -16.03
N ASP A 144 28.65 -25.36 -14.89
CA ASP A 144 28.33 -25.98 -13.60
C ASP A 144 26.81 -26.04 -13.36
N SER A 145 26.20 -27.11 -13.85
CA SER A 145 24.76 -27.38 -13.63
C SER A 145 24.40 -27.82 -12.21
N ALA A 146 25.38 -28.11 -11.35
CA ALA A 146 25.13 -28.52 -9.97
C ALA A 146 24.93 -27.30 -9.04
N TRP A 147 25.35 -26.11 -9.45
CA TRP A 147 25.21 -24.92 -8.62
C TRP A 147 23.73 -24.52 -8.44
N ALA A 148 23.33 -24.23 -7.19
CA ALA A 148 21.93 -24.06 -6.84
C ALA A 148 21.21 -22.92 -7.58
N VAL A 149 21.95 -21.90 -8.03
CA VAL A 149 21.42 -20.76 -8.80
C VAL A 149 21.61 -20.92 -10.31
N TYR A 150 21.93 -22.11 -10.79
CA TYR A 150 22.18 -22.40 -12.21
C TYR A 150 21.09 -21.88 -13.16
N GLU A 151 19.81 -22.06 -12.85
CA GLU A 151 18.73 -21.54 -13.71
C GLU A 151 18.75 -20.00 -13.84
N TYR A 152 19.18 -19.29 -12.80
CA TYR A 152 19.37 -17.83 -12.86
C TYR A 152 20.55 -17.44 -13.74
N ILE A 153 21.65 -18.20 -13.69
CA ILE A 153 22.79 -18.01 -14.59
C ILE A 153 22.33 -18.19 -16.04
N ILE A 154 21.60 -19.26 -16.34
CA ILE A 154 21.09 -19.52 -17.69
C ILE A 154 20.16 -18.39 -18.14
N PHE A 155 19.30 -17.90 -17.25
CA PHE A 155 18.42 -16.77 -17.53
C PHE A 155 19.21 -15.48 -17.82
N ASP A 156 20.15 -15.09 -16.97
CA ASP A 156 20.93 -13.86 -17.13
C ASP A 156 21.92 -13.93 -18.30
N TYR A 157 22.42 -15.14 -18.57
CA TYR A 157 23.21 -15.44 -19.76
C TYR A 157 22.37 -15.21 -21.01
N ALA A 158 21.14 -15.73 -21.05
CA ALA A 158 20.21 -15.53 -22.16
C ALA A 158 19.89 -14.05 -22.36
N VAL A 159 19.65 -13.29 -21.28
CA VAL A 159 19.46 -11.83 -21.34
C VAL A 159 20.66 -11.13 -21.98
N SER A 160 21.88 -11.45 -21.53
CA SER A 160 23.10 -10.82 -22.05
C SER A 160 23.38 -11.24 -23.51
N LEU A 161 23.09 -12.49 -23.87
CA LEU A 161 23.20 -13.00 -25.25
C LEU A 161 22.26 -12.27 -26.20
N ALA A 162 21.01 -12.04 -25.79
CA ALA A 162 20.01 -11.36 -26.60
C ALA A 162 20.45 -9.95 -26.99
N GLN A 163 21.14 -9.24 -26.10
CA GLN A 163 21.70 -7.90 -26.35
C GLN A 163 22.94 -7.91 -27.26
N THR A 164 23.53 -9.09 -27.52
CA THR A 164 24.68 -9.28 -28.43
C THR A 164 24.30 -9.94 -29.76
N ASP A 165 23.03 -9.83 -30.15
CA ASP A 165 22.43 -10.30 -31.42
C ASP A 165 22.48 -11.83 -31.64
N SER A 166 22.54 -12.61 -30.57
CA SER A 166 22.50 -14.08 -30.61
C SER A 166 21.11 -14.62 -30.24
N LEU A 167 20.08 -14.19 -30.97
CA LEU A 167 18.66 -14.43 -30.64
C LEU A 167 18.31 -15.91 -30.43
N GLU A 168 18.60 -16.77 -31.41
CA GLU A 168 18.22 -18.19 -31.35
C GLU A 168 18.90 -18.91 -30.17
N ARG A 169 20.15 -18.53 -29.87
CA ARG A 169 20.86 -19.05 -28.69
C ARG A 169 20.23 -18.56 -27.38
N ALA A 170 19.89 -17.27 -27.30
CA ALA A 170 19.20 -16.71 -26.13
C ALA A 170 17.85 -17.40 -25.88
N ILE A 171 17.04 -17.58 -26.93
CA ILE A 171 15.75 -18.28 -26.84
C ILE A 171 15.94 -19.73 -26.40
N ALA A 172 16.92 -20.45 -26.97
CA ALA A 172 17.23 -21.82 -26.56
C ALA A 172 17.62 -21.91 -25.08
N LEU A 173 18.34 -20.91 -24.56
CA LEU A 173 18.66 -20.83 -23.13
C LEU A 173 17.44 -20.52 -22.27
N PHE A 174 16.60 -19.55 -22.64
CA PHE A 174 15.36 -19.26 -21.90
C PHE A 174 14.45 -20.50 -21.81
N ARG A 175 14.40 -21.33 -22.87
CA ARG A 175 13.63 -22.58 -22.88
C ARG A 175 14.14 -23.64 -21.90
N ARG A 176 15.41 -23.58 -21.48
CA ARG A 176 16.01 -24.49 -20.47
C ARG A 176 15.58 -24.15 -19.04
N VAL A 177 15.11 -22.94 -18.77
CA VAL A 177 14.60 -22.52 -17.46
C VAL A 177 13.25 -23.21 -17.20
N LYS A 178 13.12 -23.86 -16.03
CA LYS A 178 11.95 -24.67 -15.64
C LYS A 178 11.41 -24.36 -14.24
N SER A 179 12.17 -23.65 -13.42
CA SER A 179 11.70 -23.14 -12.13
C SER A 179 10.45 -22.27 -12.33
N PRO A 180 9.31 -22.55 -11.67
CA PRO A 180 8.03 -21.92 -12.00
C PRO A 180 8.04 -20.38 -12.06
N LYS A 181 8.72 -19.71 -11.10
CA LYS A 181 8.82 -18.24 -11.06
C LYS A 181 9.70 -17.68 -12.17
N LEU A 182 10.80 -18.36 -12.50
CA LEU A 182 11.75 -17.89 -13.51
C LEU A 182 11.30 -18.25 -14.93
N GLU A 183 10.60 -19.36 -15.10
CA GLU A 183 10.07 -19.82 -16.39
C GLU A 183 8.99 -18.87 -16.94
N GLU A 184 8.13 -18.30 -16.07
CA GLU A 184 7.18 -17.25 -16.48
C GLU A 184 7.94 -16.06 -17.09
N SER A 185 8.98 -15.60 -16.39
CA SER A 185 9.84 -14.51 -16.85
C SER A 185 10.59 -14.87 -18.14
N ALA A 186 11.01 -16.13 -18.28
CA ALA A 186 11.73 -16.60 -19.46
C ALA A 186 10.82 -16.66 -20.69
N LEU A 187 9.59 -17.16 -20.55
CA LEU A 187 8.58 -17.13 -21.62
C LEU A 187 8.19 -15.70 -22.00
N ALA A 188 8.07 -14.80 -21.02
CA ALA A 188 7.86 -13.37 -21.29
C ALA A 188 9.02 -12.75 -22.07
N LYS A 189 10.27 -13.11 -21.76
CA LYS A 189 11.44 -12.67 -22.54
C LYS A 189 11.45 -13.24 -23.96
N ILE A 190 11.11 -14.52 -24.16
CA ILE A 190 11.01 -15.12 -25.50
C ILE A 190 9.97 -14.37 -26.35
N TYR A 191 8.81 -14.09 -25.75
CA TYR A 191 7.76 -13.29 -26.36
C TYR A 191 8.27 -11.89 -26.79
N GLU A 192 8.91 -11.14 -25.89
CA GLU A 192 9.44 -9.80 -26.19
C GLU A 192 10.54 -9.84 -27.25
N LEU A 193 11.40 -10.85 -27.25
CA LEU A 193 12.46 -11.00 -28.24
C LEU A 193 11.95 -11.24 -29.65
N HIS A 194 10.94 -12.09 -29.83
CA HIS A 194 10.30 -12.25 -31.14
C HIS A 194 9.64 -10.97 -31.62
N LYS A 195 9.03 -10.21 -30.69
CA LYS A 195 8.40 -8.92 -30.98
C LYS A 195 9.41 -7.86 -31.42
N GLU A 196 10.56 -7.75 -30.74
CA GLU A 196 11.65 -6.84 -31.11
C GLU A 196 12.16 -7.11 -32.53
N LYS A 197 12.23 -8.40 -32.92
CA LYS A 197 12.61 -8.84 -34.26
C LYS A 197 11.47 -8.79 -35.28
N ARG A 198 10.26 -8.40 -34.86
CA ARG A 198 9.05 -8.32 -35.69
C ARG A 198 8.67 -9.66 -36.34
N ASP A 199 9.03 -10.78 -35.71
CA ASP A 199 8.57 -12.13 -36.11
C ASP A 199 7.18 -12.36 -35.49
N TRP A 200 6.15 -11.81 -36.12
CA TRP A 200 4.79 -11.79 -35.58
C TRP A 200 4.20 -13.18 -35.34
N PRO A 201 4.31 -14.16 -36.25
CA PRO A 201 3.81 -15.51 -36.00
C PRO A 201 4.41 -16.13 -34.72
N LYS A 202 5.72 -16.04 -34.53
CA LYS A 202 6.37 -16.55 -33.31
C LYS A 202 6.03 -15.70 -32.07
N THR A 203 5.87 -14.39 -32.23
CA THR A 203 5.45 -13.49 -31.14
C THR A 203 4.09 -13.89 -30.59
N PHE A 204 3.08 -14.09 -31.45
CA PHE A 204 1.75 -14.52 -31.01
C PHE A 204 1.78 -15.91 -30.39
N ALA A 205 2.51 -16.86 -31.00
CA ALA A 205 2.65 -18.20 -30.43
C ALA A 205 3.29 -18.20 -29.04
N ALA A 206 4.37 -17.42 -28.85
CA ALA A 206 5.04 -17.31 -27.55
C ALA A 206 4.15 -16.64 -26.48
N PHE A 207 3.39 -15.62 -26.87
CA PHE A 207 2.43 -14.98 -25.96
C PHE A 207 1.29 -15.93 -25.56
N ASP A 208 0.75 -16.68 -26.51
CA ASP A 208 -0.33 -17.65 -26.25
C ASP A 208 0.15 -18.80 -25.35
N GLU A 209 1.39 -19.24 -25.52
CA GLU A 209 2.03 -20.21 -24.63
C GLU A 209 2.16 -19.67 -23.20
N LEU A 210 2.67 -18.45 -23.03
CA LEU A 210 2.80 -17.78 -21.74
C LEU A 210 1.45 -17.70 -21.01
N VAL A 211 0.41 -17.23 -21.70
CA VAL A 211 -0.94 -17.09 -21.12
C VAL A 211 -1.55 -18.47 -20.79
N LYS A 212 -1.37 -19.46 -21.67
CA LYS A 212 -1.88 -20.82 -21.46
C LYS A 212 -1.25 -21.48 -20.24
N LYS A 213 0.05 -21.24 -20.01
CA LYS A 213 0.77 -21.83 -18.88
C LYS A 213 0.51 -21.12 -17.55
N TYR A 214 0.25 -19.81 -17.58
CA TYR A 214 0.02 -19.00 -16.38
C TYR A 214 -1.33 -18.26 -16.39
N PRO A 215 -2.47 -18.97 -16.55
CA PRO A 215 -3.77 -18.34 -16.80
C PRO A 215 -4.27 -17.45 -15.66
N LYS A 216 -3.86 -17.72 -14.41
CA LYS A 216 -4.24 -16.91 -13.23
C LYS A 216 -3.53 -15.55 -13.18
N ARG A 217 -2.42 -15.39 -13.91
CA ARG A 217 -1.63 -14.14 -13.96
C ARG A 217 -2.18 -13.12 -14.94
N TYR A 218 -2.90 -13.58 -15.97
CA TYR A 218 -3.39 -12.73 -17.04
C TYR A 218 -4.92 -12.67 -17.05
N THR A 219 -5.48 -11.52 -16.72
CA THR A 219 -6.93 -11.30 -16.86
C THR A 219 -7.35 -11.35 -18.33
N ASN A 220 -8.56 -11.81 -18.63
CA ASN A 220 -9.06 -11.89 -20.01
C ASN A 220 -8.93 -10.54 -20.76
N SER A 221 -9.32 -9.43 -20.12
CA SER A 221 -9.17 -8.10 -20.71
C SER A 221 -7.70 -7.67 -20.85
N GLY A 222 -6.81 -8.11 -19.96
CA GLY A 222 -5.36 -7.89 -20.08
C GLY A 222 -4.76 -8.63 -21.27
N VAL A 223 -5.16 -9.88 -21.50
CA VAL A 223 -4.75 -10.67 -22.67
C VAL A 223 -5.19 -9.98 -23.97
N ARG A 224 -6.46 -9.55 -24.05
CA ARG A 224 -6.98 -8.82 -25.21
C ARG A 224 -6.26 -7.49 -25.44
N LEU A 225 -5.92 -6.77 -24.37
CA LEU A 225 -5.16 -5.51 -24.44
C LEU A 225 -3.77 -5.72 -25.05
N ILE A 226 -3.01 -6.69 -24.54
CA ILE A 226 -1.67 -7.01 -25.06
C ILE A 226 -1.77 -7.47 -26.52
N ARG A 227 -2.70 -8.38 -26.83
CA ARG A 227 -2.91 -8.89 -28.19
C ARG A 227 -3.29 -7.78 -29.17
N ALA A 228 -4.10 -6.80 -28.76
CA ALA A 228 -4.41 -5.63 -29.58
C ALA A 228 -3.14 -4.81 -29.91
N GLY A 229 -2.25 -4.61 -28.94
CA GLY A 229 -0.96 -3.95 -29.15
C GLY A 229 -0.04 -4.70 -30.10
N LEU A 230 -0.08 -6.03 -30.07
CA LEU A 230 0.66 -6.87 -31.02
C LEU A 230 0.14 -6.74 -32.45
N HIS A 231 -1.18 -6.85 -32.65
CA HIS A 231 -1.77 -6.63 -33.98
C HIS A 231 -1.44 -5.24 -34.53
N LEU A 232 -1.50 -4.21 -33.67
CA LEU A 232 -1.15 -2.85 -34.08
C LEU A 232 0.32 -2.75 -34.53
N SER A 233 1.23 -3.36 -33.76
CA SER A 233 2.66 -3.37 -34.09
C SER A 233 2.95 -4.18 -35.37
N ALA A 234 2.15 -5.20 -35.65
CA ALA A 234 2.18 -5.99 -36.87
C ALA A 234 1.54 -5.30 -38.09
N GLY A 235 0.96 -4.12 -37.93
CA GLY A 235 0.28 -3.37 -38.99
C GLY A 235 -1.20 -3.74 -39.18
N ASP A 236 -1.72 -4.73 -38.46
CA ASP A 236 -3.13 -5.12 -38.48
C ASP A 236 -3.97 -4.20 -37.59
N THR A 237 -4.16 -2.97 -38.09
CA THR A 237 -4.89 -1.92 -37.38
C THR A 237 -6.36 -2.29 -37.17
N ALA A 238 -6.97 -3.01 -38.12
CA ALA A 238 -8.37 -3.41 -38.03
C ALA A 238 -8.60 -4.32 -36.81
N ARG A 239 -7.78 -5.37 -36.67
CA ARG A 239 -7.89 -6.29 -35.53
C ARG A 239 -7.50 -5.64 -34.22
N ALA A 240 -6.50 -4.76 -34.23
CA ALA A 240 -6.12 -3.99 -33.04
C ALA A 240 -7.28 -3.13 -32.53
N VAL A 241 -7.96 -2.39 -33.42
CA VAL A 241 -9.08 -1.53 -33.07
C VAL A 241 -10.25 -2.34 -32.50
N GLU A 242 -10.55 -3.49 -33.11
CA GLU A 242 -11.60 -4.40 -32.61
C GLU A 242 -11.30 -4.88 -31.18
N LEU A 243 -10.08 -5.37 -30.95
CA LEU A 243 -9.67 -5.89 -29.64
C LEU A 243 -9.62 -4.79 -28.58
N TYR A 244 -9.00 -3.64 -28.86
CA TYR A 244 -9.01 -2.51 -27.93
C TYR A 244 -10.43 -2.03 -27.65
N GLY A 245 -11.29 -1.96 -28.67
CA GLY A 245 -12.70 -1.60 -28.51
C GLY A 245 -13.44 -2.59 -27.60
N SER A 246 -13.14 -3.89 -27.72
CA SER A 246 -13.70 -4.89 -26.80
C SER A 246 -13.23 -4.66 -25.35
N VAL A 247 -11.96 -4.33 -25.13
CA VAL A 247 -11.41 -4.04 -23.79
C VAL A 247 -12.05 -2.78 -23.19
N VAL A 248 -12.31 -1.75 -24.00
CA VAL A 248 -13.00 -0.53 -23.53
C VAL A 248 -14.43 -0.82 -23.04
N LYS A 249 -15.08 -1.87 -23.56
CA LYS A 249 -16.45 -2.23 -23.19
C LYS A 249 -16.56 -2.99 -21.87
N ASP A 250 -15.64 -3.89 -21.58
CA ASP A 250 -15.78 -4.85 -20.46
C ASP A 250 -14.48 -5.08 -19.65
N GLY A 251 -13.45 -4.26 -19.86
CA GLY A 251 -12.17 -4.39 -19.19
C GLY A 251 -12.19 -3.91 -17.73
N THR A 252 -11.10 -4.18 -17.02
CA THR A 252 -10.83 -3.50 -15.75
C THR A 252 -10.58 -2.01 -16.01
N SER A 253 -10.82 -1.13 -15.03
CA SER A 253 -10.62 0.32 -15.22
C SER A 253 -9.22 0.66 -15.74
N ALA A 254 -8.18 -0.03 -15.25
CA ALA A 254 -6.81 0.14 -15.74
C ALA A 254 -6.66 -0.26 -17.22
N ASN A 255 -7.23 -1.41 -17.61
CA ASN A 255 -7.16 -1.91 -18.99
C ASN A 255 -8.00 -1.06 -19.96
N ILE A 256 -9.18 -0.58 -19.55
CA ILE A 256 -10.01 0.34 -20.34
C ILE A 256 -9.22 1.61 -20.65
N LEU A 257 -8.59 2.23 -19.64
CA LEU A 257 -7.83 3.46 -19.85
C LEU A 257 -6.60 3.26 -20.72
N ALA A 258 -5.93 2.11 -20.61
CA ALA A 258 -4.81 1.76 -21.48
C ALA A 258 -5.26 1.55 -22.94
N ALA A 259 -6.33 0.79 -23.16
CA ALA A 259 -6.92 0.56 -24.49
C ALA A 259 -7.42 1.86 -25.12
N ALA A 260 -8.10 2.71 -24.34
CA ALA A 260 -8.58 4.01 -24.80
C ALA A 260 -7.44 4.92 -25.26
N ARG A 261 -6.35 5.04 -24.46
CA ARG A 261 -5.15 5.79 -24.87
C ARG A 261 -4.51 5.23 -26.14
N ALA A 262 -4.51 3.91 -26.32
CA ALA A 262 -3.99 3.29 -27.53
C ALA A 262 -4.85 3.64 -28.76
N LEU A 263 -6.18 3.50 -28.66
CA LEU A 263 -7.12 3.91 -29.70
C LEU A 263 -7.04 5.40 -30.02
N ASP A 264 -6.84 6.24 -29.01
CA ASP A 264 -6.79 7.69 -29.16
C ASP A 264 -5.55 8.12 -29.94
N ARG A 265 -4.38 7.54 -29.63
CA ARG A 265 -3.12 7.78 -30.35
C ARG A 265 -3.21 7.48 -31.85
N ILE A 266 -4.06 6.55 -32.25
CA ILE A 266 -4.26 6.18 -33.66
C ILE A 266 -5.52 6.83 -34.28
N GLY A 267 -6.18 7.75 -33.57
CA GLY A 267 -7.38 8.45 -34.04
C GLY A 267 -8.62 7.57 -34.19
N LYS A 268 -8.68 6.44 -33.46
CA LYS A 268 -9.77 5.45 -33.53
C LYS A 268 -10.62 5.35 -32.26
N LEU A 269 -10.37 6.21 -31.26
CA LEU A 269 -11.26 6.36 -30.12
C LEU A 269 -12.47 7.21 -30.51
N LEU A 270 -13.57 6.56 -30.87
CA LEU A 270 -14.76 7.19 -31.46
C LEU A 270 -16.07 6.64 -30.86
N GLY A 271 -17.16 7.37 -31.08
CA GLY A 271 -18.51 6.95 -30.70
C GLY A 271 -18.62 6.54 -29.24
N GLN A 272 -19.30 5.42 -28.96
CA GLN A 272 -19.53 4.95 -27.59
C GLN A 272 -18.25 4.67 -26.81
N ASN A 273 -17.14 4.36 -27.48
CA ASN A 273 -15.86 4.12 -26.80
C ASN A 273 -15.31 5.41 -26.15
N LEU A 274 -15.57 6.59 -26.72
CA LEU A 274 -15.21 7.87 -26.08
C LEU A 274 -15.95 8.06 -24.76
N TYR A 275 -17.26 7.80 -24.74
CA TYR A 275 -18.06 7.89 -23.52
C TYR A 275 -17.59 6.90 -22.45
N LEU A 276 -17.40 5.63 -22.79
CA LEU A 276 -16.97 4.60 -21.84
C LEU A 276 -15.57 4.90 -21.28
N ALA A 277 -14.64 5.33 -22.13
CA ALA A 277 -13.31 5.77 -21.72
C ALA A 277 -13.38 7.00 -20.81
N GLY A 278 -14.17 8.01 -21.19
CA GLY A 278 -14.35 9.25 -20.44
C GLY A 278 -14.99 9.04 -19.07
N ARG A 279 -16.02 8.20 -18.99
CA ARG A 279 -16.66 7.79 -17.72
C ARG A 279 -15.67 7.05 -16.83
N THR A 280 -14.94 6.08 -17.38
CA THR A 280 -13.95 5.32 -16.62
C THR A 280 -12.81 6.22 -16.13
N ALA A 281 -12.41 7.21 -16.93
CA ALA A 281 -11.44 8.21 -16.54
C ALA A 281 -11.95 9.07 -15.36
N ALA A 282 -13.21 9.48 -15.38
CA ALA A 282 -13.83 10.20 -14.27
C ALA A 282 -13.87 9.36 -12.99
N ASP A 283 -14.30 8.10 -13.07
CA ASP A 283 -14.35 7.18 -11.92
C ASP A 283 -12.95 6.89 -11.35
N SER A 284 -11.94 6.84 -12.22
CA SER A 284 -10.52 6.67 -11.84
C SER A 284 -9.83 7.97 -11.45
N ARG A 285 -10.57 9.09 -11.36
CA ARG A 285 -10.05 10.44 -11.05
C ARG A 285 -8.99 10.97 -12.02
N ASN A 286 -8.94 10.43 -13.24
CA ASN A 286 -8.16 10.98 -14.34
C ASN A 286 -8.97 12.09 -15.02
N TRP A 287 -9.04 13.25 -14.36
CA TRP A 287 -9.90 14.36 -14.77
C TRP A 287 -9.51 14.98 -16.11
N ALA A 288 -8.24 14.94 -16.48
CA ALA A 288 -7.76 15.48 -17.75
C ALA A 288 -8.30 14.68 -18.93
N SER A 289 -8.13 13.35 -18.92
CA SER A 289 -8.68 12.48 -19.97
C SER A 289 -10.21 12.45 -19.96
N ALA A 290 -10.84 12.52 -18.78
CA ALA A 290 -12.30 12.57 -18.69
C ALA A 290 -12.87 13.81 -19.39
N ASP A 291 -12.31 14.99 -19.14
CA ASP A 291 -12.73 16.24 -19.80
C ASP A 291 -12.56 16.17 -21.32
N ASP A 292 -11.38 15.73 -21.79
CA ASP A 292 -11.09 15.64 -23.23
C ASP A 292 -12.04 14.65 -23.95
N TRP A 293 -12.08 13.40 -23.49
CA TRP A 293 -12.81 12.35 -24.19
C TRP A 293 -14.33 12.56 -24.13
N LEU A 294 -14.87 13.04 -23.00
CA LEU A 294 -16.30 13.37 -22.90
C LEU A 294 -16.64 14.62 -23.71
N GLY A 295 -15.74 15.61 -23.77
CA GLY A 295 -15.90 16.78 -24.63
C GLY A 295 -16.02 16.39 -26.11
N ARG A 296 -15.12 15.51 -26.58
CA ARG A 296 -15.15 14.97 -27.94
C ARG A 296 -16.38 14.09 -28.20
N TYR A 297 -16.81 13.30 -27.21
CA TYR A 297 -18.06 12.54 -27.32
C TYR A 297 -19.27 13.45 -27.52
N ILE A 298 -19.41 14.50 -26.72
CA ILE A 298 -20.50 15.48 -26.84
C ILE A 298 -20.46 16.17 -28.21
N ALA A 299 -19.27 16.58 -28.66
CA ALA A 299 -19.08 17.23 -29.95
C ALA A 299 -19.41 16.33 -31.15
N SER A 300 -19.34 15.01 -30.98
CA SER A 300 -19.67 14.04 -32.05
C SER A 300 -21.15 13.98 -32.41
N GLY A 301 -22.04 14.56 -31.58
CA GLY A 301 -23.49 14.56 -31.82
C GLY A 301 -24.20 13.24 -31.51
N VAL A 302 -23.49 12.24 -30.97
CA VAL A 302 -24.09 10.98 -30.50
C VAL A 302 -25.07 11.28 -29.36
N LYS A 303 -26.33 10.82 -29.52
CA LYS A 303 -27.41 11.10 -28.55
C LYS A 303 -27.44 10.15 -27.35
N ALA A 304 -26.99 8.90 -27.52
CA ALA A 304 -26.90 7.95 -26.42
C ALA A 304 -26.05 8.55 -25.29
N ASN A 305 -26.40 8.32 -24.02
CA ASN A 305 -25.65 8.76 -22.83
C ASN A 305 -25.20 10.24 -22.79
N VAL A 306 -25.72 11.13 -23.65
CA VAL A 306 -25.16 12.48 -23.83
C VAL A 306 -25.30 13.33 -22.57
N GLY A 307 -26.43 13.20 -21.86
CA GLY A 307 -26.66 13.89 -20.60
C GLY A 307 -25.68 13.48 -19.50
N GLU A 308 -25.41 12.18 -19.40
CA GLU A 308 -24.42 11.64 -18.47
C GLU A 308 -23.00 12.09 -18.84
N ALA A 309 -22.69 12.16 -20.14
CA ALA A 309 -21.41 12.70 -20.62
C ALA A 309 -21.23 14.18 -20.23
N TYR A 310 -22.27 15.01 -20.38
CA TYR A 310 -22.26 16.38 -19.89
C TYR A 310 -21.99 16.45 -18.39
N TYR A 311 -22.66 15.61 -17.59
CA TYR A 311 -22.48 15.56 -16.14
C TYR A 311 -21.05 15.20 -15.74
N TYR A 312 -20.49 14.10 -16.26
CA TYR A 312 -19.12 13.69 -15.91
C TYR A 312 -18.06 14.65 -16.45
N ARG A 313 -18.29 15.31 -17.59
CA ARG A 313 -17.40 16.36 -18.09
C ARG A 313 -17.41 17.58 -17.16
N ALA A 314 -18.59 18.04 -16.75
CA ALA A 314 -18.71 19.14 -15.77
C ALA A 314 -18.01 18.79 -14.45
N ARG A 315 -18.16 17.55 -13.98
CA ARG A 315 -17.47 17.05 -12.78
C ARG A 315 -15.95 17.06 -12.96
N ALA A 316 -15.45 16.61 -14.11
CA ALA A 316 -14.03 16.64 -14.42
C ALA A 316 -13.47 18.07 -14.45
N LEU A 317 -14.15 19.00 -15.12
CA LEU A 317 -13.79 20.43 -15.12
C LEU A 317 -13.75 21.02 -13.71
N SER A 318 -14.76 20.71 -12.89
CA SER A 318 -14.83 21.13 -11.48
C SER A 318 -13.61 20.67 -10.69
N ARG A 319 -13.20 19.41 -10.86
CA ARG A 319 -12.04 18.83 -10.15
C ARG A 319 -10.69 19.33 -10.67
N ARG A 320 -10.66 19.94 -11.86
CA ARG A 320 -9.50 20.62 -12.44
C ARG A 320 -9.43 22.11 -12.08
N GLY A 321 -10.33 22.62 -11.23
CA GLY A 321 -10.39 24.05 -10.87
C GLY A 321 -11.08 24.95 -11.88
N ARG A 322 -11.62 24.40 -12.99
CA ARG A 322 -12.33 25.16 -14.04
C ARG A 322 -13.80 25.35 -13.67
N HIS A 323 -14.04 25.96 -12.50
CA HIS A 323 -15.35 26.01 -11.85
C HIS A 323 -16.43 26.76 -12.66
N ASN A 324 -16.10 27.91 -13.25
CA ASN A 324 -17.06 28.70 -14.04
C ASN A 324 -17.54 27.95 -15.30
N GLU A 325 -16.64 27.20 -15.94
CA GLU A 325 -16.98 26.38 -17.11
C GLU A 325 -17.86 25.20 -16.71
N ALA A 326 -17.54 24.54 -15.60
CA ALA A 326 -18.37 23.48 -15.05
C ALA A 326 -19.78 23.96 -14.70
N ILE A 327 -19.91 25.13 -14.04
CA ILE A 327 -21.21 25.74 -13.73
C ILE A 327 -22.03 25.97 -14.99
N THR A 328 -21.40 26.45 -16.07
CA THR A 328 -22.09 26.66 -17.37
C THR A 328 -22.68 25.34 -17.88
N ILE A 329 -21.92 24.25 -17.82
CA ILE A 329 -22.40 22.93 -18.26
C ILE A 329 -23.51 22.42 -17.33
N TYR A 330 -23.37 22.54 -16.00
CA TYR A 330 -24.41 22.13 -15.07
C TYR A 330 -25.72 22.90 -15.28
N ARG A 331 -25.65 24.21 -15.52
CA ARG A 331 -26.83 25.02 -15.86
C ARG A 331 -27.51 24.55 -17.13
N LYS A 332 -26.72 24.20 -18.17
CA LYS A 332 -27.23 23.59 -19.41
C LYS A 332 -27.96 22.27 -19.14
N ILE A 333 -27.38 21.40 -18.31
CA ILE A 333 -28.01 20.14 -17.89
C ILE A 333 -29.39 20.39 -17.29
N ILE A 334 -29.51 21.40 -16.43
CA ILE A 334 -30.77 21.77 -15.77
C ILE A 334 -31.77 22.36 -16.78
N SER A 335 -31.36 23.34 -17.57
CA SER A 335 -32.25 24.06 -18.49
C SER A 335 -32.78 23.18 -19.63
N GLU A 336 -31.94 22.29 -20.15
CA GLU A 336 -32.28 21.39 -21.25
C GLU A 336 -32.75 20.01 -20.76
N LYS A 337 -32.87 19.81 -19.43
CA LYS A 337 -33.29 18.55 -18.79
C LYS A 337 -32.49 17.34 -19.27
N LEU A 338 -31.18 17.52 -19.48
CA LEU A 338 -30.33 16.49 -20.08
C LEU A 338 -30.04 15.33 -19.13
N TYR A 339 -30.04 15.58 -17.83
CA TYR A 339 -29.63 14.62 -16.82
C TYR A 339 -30.28 14.94 -15.46
N ASN A 340 -30.01 14.11 -14.45
CA ASN A 340 -30.56 14.28 -13.12
C ASN A 340 -30.21 15.65 -12.54
N ARG A 341 -31.26 16.42 -12.20
CA ARG A 341 -31.14 17.79 -11.72
C ARG A 341 -30.45 17.88 -10.36
N ALA A 342 -30.74 16.97 -9.42
CA ALA A 342 -30.14 16.99 -8.08
C ALA A 342 -28.60 16.92 -8.15
N TRP A 343 -28.07 16.05 -9.01
CA TRP A 343 -26.63 15.93 -9.26
C TRP A 343 -26.02 17.18 -9.91
N ALA A 344 -26.75 17.86 -10.81
CA ALA A 344 -26.29 19.09 -11.41
C ALA A 344 -26.26 20.26 -10.40
N GLU A 345 -27.30 20.39 -9.57
CA GLU A 345 -27.37 21.39 -8.50
C GLU A 345 -26.23 21.19 -7.48
N LEU A 346 -25.96 19.93 -7.09
CA LEU A 346 -24.81 19.58 -6.25
C LEU A 346 -23.48 19.98 -6.90
N GLY A 347 -23.32 19.72 -8.20
CA GLY A 347 -22.13 20.12 -8.95
C GLY A 347 -21.91 21.64 -8.95
N ILE A 348 -22.99 22.42 -9.07
CA ILE A 348 -22.94 23.89 -8.97
C ILE A 348 -22.56 24.31 -7.56
N ALA A 349 -23.18 23.73 -6.53
CA ALA A 349 -22.86 24.03 -5.14
C ALA A 349 -21.38 23.81 -4.82
N TYR A 350 -20.81 22.68 -5.26
CA TYR A 350 -19.38 22.40 -5.14
C TYR A 350 -18.52 23.50 -5.77
N CYS A 351 -18.85 23.90 -7.01
CA CYS A 351 -18.11 24.95 -7.71
C CYS A 351 -18.24 26.31 -7.02
N MET A 352 -19.43 26.68 -6.56
CA MET A 352 -19.66 27.94 -5.85
C MET A 352 -18.87 27.99 -4.54
N ARG A 353 -18.84 26.90 -3.76
CA ARG A 353 -18.00 26.83 -2.56
C ARG A 353 -16.52 27.01 -2.88
N LYS A 354 -16.01 26.37 -3.95
CA LYS A 354 -14.61 26.53 -4.37
C LYS A 354 -14.26 27.90 -4.92
N LEU A 355 -15.26 28.73 -5.21
CA LEU A 355 -15.12 30.13 -5.59
C LEU A 355 -15.46 31.08 -4.42
N ASP A 356 -15.57 30.56 -3.19
CA ASP A 356 -15.95 31.30 -1.98
C ASP A 356 -17.32 32.00 -2.05
N ARG A 357 -18.21 31.55 -2.94
CA ARG A 357 -19.59 32.05 -3.11
C ARG A 357 -20.56 31.27 -2.23
N PHE A 358 -20.37 31.35 -0.92
CA PHE A 358 -21.01 30.45 0.04
C PHE A 358 -22.54 30.53 0.09
N VAL A 359 -23.12 31.73 0.03
CA VAL A 359 -24.58 31.94 0.04
C VAL A 359 -25.25 31.26 -1.15
N GLU A 360 -24.62 31.35 -2.33
CA GLU A 360 -25.13 30.68 -3.53
C GLU A 360 -24.93 29.18 -3.47
N ALA A 361 -23.80 28.72 -2.91
CA ALA A 361 -23.55 27.30 -2.71
C ALA A 361 -24.65 26.66 -1.85
N GLU A 362 -25.00 27.29 -0.73
CA GLU A 362 -26.04 26.82 0.19
C GLU A 362 -27.41 26.70 -0.51
N LYS A 363 -27.83 27.71 -1.27
CA LYS A 363 -29.08 27.67 -2.05
C LYS A 363 -29.13 26.49 -3.02
N HIS A 364 -28.03 26.20 -3.70
CA HIS A 364 -27.93 25.06 -4.60
C HIS A 364 -27.89 23.72 -3.84
N LEU A 365 -27.28 23.66 -2.65
CA LEU A 365 -27.33 22.48 -1.79
C LEU A 365 -28.75 22.17 -1.33
N ASP A 366 -29.50 23.17 -0.87
CA ASP A 366 -30.89 22.96 -0.42
C ASP A 366 -31.75 22.40 -1.56
N THR A 367 -31.55 22.93 -2.77
CA THR A 367 -32.22 22.43 -3.97
C THR A 367 -31.80 20.99 -4.30
N ALA A 368 -30.50 20.68 -4.23
CA ALA A 368 -29.99 19.33 -4.48
C ALA A 368 -30.51 18.31 -3.46
N ILE A 369 -30.56 18.68 -2.17
CA ILE A 369 -31.07 17.84 -1.08
C ILE A 369 -32.57 17.60 -1.25
N SER A 370 -33.34 18.65 -1.54
CA SER A 370 -34.79 18.53 -1.76
C SER A 370 -35.12 17.62 -2.94
N LEU A 371 -34.45 17.81 -4.08
CA LEU A 371 -34.67 17.01 -5.29
C LEU A 371 -34.13 15.58 -5.18
N GLY A 372 -33.07 15.39 -4.40
CA GLY A 372 -32.38 14.11 -4.21
C GLY A 372 -32.87 13.31 -3.01
N ALA A 373 -34.00 13.67 -2.40
CA ALA A 373 -34.45 13.10 -1.13
C ALA A 373 -34.47 11.56 -1.13
N GLY A 374 -33.77 10.94 -0.19
CA GLY A 374 -33.63 9.49 -0.03
C GLY A 374 -32.56 8.84 -0.91
N THR A 375 -31.90 9.58 -1.80
CA THR A 375 -30.94 9.06 -2.77
C THR A 375 -29.49 9.37 -2.39
N ASN A 376 -28.54 8.77 -3.11
CA ASN A 376 -27.12 9.12 -2.99
C ASN A 376 -26.84 10.61 -3.27
N ALA A 377 -27.65 11.27 -4.10
CA ALA A 377 -27.48 12.70 -4.38
C ALA A 377 -27.69 13.56 -3.13
N GLU A 378 -28.68 13.22 -2.28
CA GLU A 378 -28.85 13.89 -0.99
C GLU A 378 -27.68 13.60 -0.05
N ALA A 379 -27.23 12.35 0.06
CA ALA A 379 -26.12 12.01 0.93
C ALA A 379 -24.82 12.75 0.53
N GLU A 380 -24.50 12.83 -0.76
CA GLU A 380 -23.36 13.59 -1.25
C GLU A 380 -23.55 15.11 -1.08
N ALA A 381 -24.77 15.63 -1.22
CA ALA A 381 -25.06 17.04 -0.99
C ALA A 381 -24.95 17.43 0.49
N LEU A 382 -25.42 16.60 1.41
CA LEU A 382 -25.20 16.80 2.85
C LEU A 382 -23.71 16.80 3.19
N TRP A 383 -22.93 15.87 2.61
CA TRP A 383 -21.47 15.88 2.79
C TRP A 383 -20.81 17.15 2.24
N GLU A 384 -21.27 17.63 1.09
CA GLU A 384 -20.80 18.89 0.54
C GLU A 384 -21.18 20.10 1.42
N GLY A 385 -22.35 20.06 2.07
CA GLY A 385 -22.75 21.01 3.10
C GLY A 385 -21.86 20.99 4.35
N VAL A 386 -21.44 19.80 4.80
CA VAL A 386 -20.42 19.66 5.86
C VAL A 386 -19.12 20.38 5.45
N ASN A 387 -18.65 20.21 4.22
CA ASN A 387 -17.45 20.88 3.72
C ASN A 387 -17.65 22.40 3.58
N LEU A 388 -18.84 22.85 3.17
CA LEU A 388 -19.21 24.27 3.11
C LEU A 388 -19.13 24.94 4.49
N GLY A 389 -19.68 24.30 5.52
CA GLY A 389 -19.58 24.79 6.89
C GLY A 389 -18.15 24.81 7.41
N ARG A 390 -17.34 23.79 7.08
CA ARG A 390 -15.92 23.71 7.48
C ARG A 390 -15.06 24.82 6.86
N ASP A 391 -15.22 25.09 5.57
CA ASP A 391 -14.49 26.16 4.88
C ASP A 391 -14.82 27.54 5.48
N GLN A 392 -16.07 27.73 5.92
CA GLN A 392 -16.52 28.95 6.61
C GLN A 392 -16.20 28.98 8.11
N LYS A 393 -15.69 27.88 8.68
CA LYS A 393 -15.62 27.66 10.14
C LYS A 393 -16.96 27.87 10.86
N ASN A 394 -18.08 27.68 10.15
CA ASN A 394 -19.43 27.73 10.68
C ASN A 394 -19.83 26.34 11.18
N TYR A 395 -19.45 26.01 12.41
CA TYR A 395 -19.73 24.70 13.01
C TYR A 395 -21.22 24.47 13.29
N THR A 396 -22.04 25.51 13.25
CA THR A 396 -23.50 25.35 13.29
C THR A 396 -24.02 24.69 12.04
N LEU A 397 -23.55 25.14 10.88
CA LEU A 397 -23.87 24.54 9.60
C LEU A 397 -23.29 23.13 9.47
N VAL A 398 -22.06 22.90 9.96
CA VAL A 398 -21.46 21.56 10.00
C VAL A 398 -22.32 20.60 10.82
N ALA A 399 -22.79 21.03 12.00
CA ALA A 399 -23.61 20.21 12.87
C ALA A 399 -24.95 19.81 12.23
N ASP A 400 -25.64 20.73 11.55
CA ASP A 400 -26.90 20.41 10.85
C ASP A 400 -26.70 19.34 9.77
N TYR A 401 -25.84 19.61 8.80
CA TYR A 401 -25.64 18.72 7.66
C TYR A 401 -25.09 17.35 8.07
N SER A 402 -24.11 17.31 8.98
CA SER A 402 -23.51 16.04 9.43
C SER A 402 -24.48 15.20 10.25
N THR A 403 -25.36 15.82 11.05
CA THR A 403 -26.41 15.13 11.81
C THR A 403 -27.45 14.51 10.89
N ARG A 404 -27.89 15.25 9.86
CA ARG A 404 -28.82 14.73 8.84
C ARG A 404 -28.18 13.58 8.07
N LEU A 405 -26.91 13.72 7.69
CA LEU A 405 -26.15 12.69 6.96
C LEU A 405 -26.03 11.40 7.78
N SER A 406 -25.59 11.49 9.03
CA SER A 406 -25.40 10.32 9.90
C SER A 406 -26.70 9.64 10.29
N THR A 407 -27.78 10.41 10.44
CA THR A 407 -29.09 9.87 10.83
C THR A 407 -29.81 9.20 9.66
N LYS A 408 -29.82 9.85 8.49
CA LYS A 408 -30.57 9.36 7.32
C LYS A 408 -29.77 8.36 6.49
N PHE A 409 -28.44 8.51 6.46
CA PHE A 409 -27.55 7.70 5.63
C PHE A 409 -26.37 7.10 6.42
N PRO A 410 -26.62 6.43 7.56
CA PRO A 410 -25.54 5.85 8.38
C PRO A 410 -24.68 4.84 7.61
N ARG A 411 -25.29 4.14 6.64
CA ARG A 411 -24.60 3.17 5.79
C ARG A 411 -24.07 3.79 4.50
N HIS A 412 -24.16 5.09 4.24
CA HIS A 412 -23.54 5.64 3.02
C HIS A 412 -22.01 5.72 3.15
N THR A 413 -21.29 5.89 2.04
CA THR A 413 -19.82 6.01 2.01
C THR A 413 -19.26 7.19 2.83
N TYR A 414 -20.15 8.14 3.17
CA TYR A 414 -19.86 9.31 4.02
C TYR A 414 -20.62 9.26 5.36
N GLY A 415 -21.35 8.18 5.66
CA GLY A 415 -22.16 8.06 6.88
C GLY A 415 -21.29 8.11 8.15
N ASP A 416 -20.17 7.39 8.13
CA ASP A 416 -19.15 7.37 9.19
C ASP A 416 -18.57 8.78 9.45
N ASN A 417 -18.22 9.49 8.38
CA ASN A 417 -17.75 10.87 8.43
C ASN A 417 -18.84 11.80 8.96
N GLY A 418 -20.10 11.62 8.54
CA GLY A 418 -21.24 12.34 9.08
C GLY A 418 -21.39 12.11 10.59
N ALA A 419 -21.22 10.88 11.07
CA ALA A 419 -21.34 10.56 12.48
C ALA A 419 -20.23 11.24 13.30
N MET A 420 -18.98 11.18 12.83
CA MET A 420 -17.86 11.87 13.48
C MET A 420 -18.04 13.38 13.48
N TRP A 421 -18.35 13.99 12.34
CA TRP A 421 -18.52 15.44 12.24
C TRP A 421 -19.76 15.95 12.99
N SER A 422 -20.79 15.12 13.16
CA SER A 422 -21.94 15.45 14.01
C SER A 422 -21.52 15.62 15.46
N GLY A 423 -20.68 14.74 16.01
CA GLY A 423 -20.13 14.93 17.36
C GLY A 423 -19.10 16.06 17.43
N LEU A 424 -18.10 16.07 16.54
CA LEU A 424 -16.99 17.03 16.59
C LEU A 424 -17.44 18.48 16.43
N SER A 425 -18.44 18.74 15.58
CA SER A 425 -18.98 20.10 15.39
C SER A 425 -19.66 20.65 16.63
N ASN A 426 -20.42 19.83 17.36
CA ASN A 426 -21.01 20.22 18.65
C ASN A 426 -19.91 20.40 19.71
N PHE A 427 -18.90 19.53 19.73
CA PHE A 427 -17.76 19.65 20.64
C PHE A 427 -17.01 20.98 20.46
N MET A 428 -16.70 21.36 19.22
CA MET A 428 -16.03 22.63 18.90
C MET A 428 -16.89 23.87 19.23
N ARG A 429 -18.22 23.72 19.33
CA ARG A 429 -19.14 24.78 19.76
C ARG A 429 -19.27 24.88 21.28
N GLY A 430 -18.63 23.99 22.05
CA GLY A 430 -18.82 23.88 23.50
C GLY A 430 -20.14 23.22 23.91
N GLU A 431 -20.89 22.64 22.96
CA GLU A 431 -22.15 21.93 23.19
C GLU A 431 -21.86 20.47 23.57
N PHE A 432 -21.15 20.32 24.69
CA PHE A 432 -20.54 19.05 25.08
C PHE A 432 -21.54 17.93 25.36
N THR A 433 -22.69 18.23 25.96
CA THR A 433 -23.78 17.25 26.17
C THR A 433 -24.26 16.69 24.83
N THR A 434 -24.59 17.58 23.88
CA THR A 434 -25.03 17.18 22.54
C THR A 434 -23.93 16.42 21.80
N ALA A 435 -22.67 16.85 21.90
CA ALA A 435 -21.54 16.13 21.31
C ALA A 435 -21.46 14.68 21.84
N GLY A 436 -21.56 14.51 23.16
CA GLY A 436 -21.61 13.20 23.82
C GLY A 436 -22.73 12.31 23.27
N ASP A 437 -23.94 12.86 23.15
CA ASP A 437 -25.10 12.13 22.60
C ASP A 437 -24.87 11.72 21.13
N ARG A 438 -24.25 12.58 20.31
CA ARG A 438 -23.93 12.25 18.92
C ARG A 438 -22.91 11.11 18.84
N PHE A 439 -21.85 11.16 19.65
CA PHE A 439 -20.83 10.11 19.67
C PHE A 439 -21.37 8.78 20.23
N ALA A 440 -22.32 8.82 21.16
CA ALA A 440 -22.97 7.63 21.71
C ALA A 440 -23.69 6.79 20.65
N ARG A 441 -24.16 7.40 19.55
CA ARG A 441 -24.81 6.69 18.45
C ARG A 441 -23.86 5.87 17.57
N ILE A 442 -22.55 6.13 17.61
CA ILE A 442 -21.57 5.40 16.80
C ILE A 442 -21.56 3.90 17.14
N PRO A 443 -21.34 3.48 18.41
CA PRO A 443 -21.39 2.07 18.78
C PRO A 443 -22.77 1.41 18.61
N GLU A 444 -23.86 2.18 18.50
CA GLU A 444 -25.21 1.65 18.24
C GLU A 444 -25.42 1.25 16.77
N ILE A 445 -24.71 1.91 15.85
CA ILE A 445 -24.95 1.83 14.40
C ILE A 445 -23.86 1.04 13.68
N TYR A 446 -22.61 1.19 14.12
CA TYR A 446 -21.43 0.62 13.47
C TYR A 446 -20.89 -0.56 14.26
N SER A 447 -20.32 -1.54 13.57
CA SER A 447 -19.74 -2.74 14.18
C SER A 447 -18.22 -2.77 14.18
N ASP A 448 -17.56 -1.86 13.47
CA ASP A 448 -16.10 -1.78 13.44
C ASP A 448 -15.55 -1.39 14.81
N LYS A 449 -14.76 -2.27 15.43
CA LYS A 449 -14.36 -2.08 16.83
C LYS A 449 -13.53 -0.81 17.03
N THR A 450 -12.59 -0.53 16.13
CA THR A 450 -11.76 0.68 16.21
C THR A 450 -12.60 1.95 16.06
N PHE A 451 -13.55 1.96 15.14
CA PHE A 451 -14.43 3.11 14.93
C PHE A 451 -15.41 3.32 16.09
N THR A 452 -15.98 2.24 16.62
CA THR A 452 -16.87 2.30 17.79
C THR A 452 -16.14 2.80 19.03
N GLU A 453 -14.92 2.32 19.30
CA GLU A 453 -14.08 2.81 20.39
C GLU A 453 -13.63 4.27 20.20
N THR A 454 -13.42 4.69 18.95
CA THR A 454 -13.20 6.11 18.63
C THR A 454 -14.40 6.95 19.05
N GLY A 455 -15.62 6.50 18.72
CA GLY A 455 -16.86 7.15 19.19
C GLY A 455 -16.97 7.16 20.71
N THR A 456 -16.73 6.03 21.38
CA THR A 456 -16.76 5.91 22.84
C THR A 456 -15.76 6.86 23.50
N PHE A 457 -14.54 6.96 22.97
CA PHE A 457 -13.53 7.89 23.47
C PHE A 457 -14.02 9.34 23.40
N TRP A 458 -14.49 9.76 22.23
CA TRP A 458 -14.97 11.13 22.02
C TRP A 458 -16.24 11.44 22.83
N ARG A 459 -17.10 10.46 23.07
CA ARG A 459 -18.23 10.58 24.02
C ARG A 459 -17.72 10.86 25.42
N GLY A 460 -16.79 10.06 25.92
CA GLY A 460 -16.21 10.23 27.26
C GLY A 460 -15.52 11.59 27.41
N LEU A 461 -14.75 12.01 26.40
CA LEU A 461 -14.12 13.32 26.38
C LEU A 461 -15.14 14.47 26.38
N SER A 462 -16.24 14.33 25.64
CA SER A 462 -17.33 15.30 25.63
C SER A 462 -17.98 15.43 27.01
N LEU A 463 -18.27 14.32 27.69
CA LEU A 463 -18.82 14.34 29.04
C LEU A 463 -17.89 15.05 30.04
N VAL A 464 -16.59 14.73 30.04
CA VAL A 464 -15.62 15.39 30.92
C VAL A 464 -15.53 16.90 30.62
N ALA A 465 -15.49 17.29 29.35
CA ALA A 465 -15.48 18.69 28.95
C ALA A 465 -16.75 19.44 29.39
N GLY A 466 -17.90 18.74 29.41
CA GLY A 466 -19.17 19.24 29.94
C GLY A 466 -19.29 19.27 31.47
N GLY A 467 -18.26 18.81 32.19
CA GLY A 467 -18.25 18.75 33.66
C GLY A 467 -18.90 17.49 34.26
N ASP A 468 -19.20 16.47 33.44
CA ASP A 468 -19.71 15.18 33.90
C ASP A 468 -18.56 14.19 34.12
N ASP A 469 -18.32 13.86 35.39
CA ASP A 469 -17.27 12.94 35.80
C ASP A 469 -17.50 11.50 35.30
N ALA A 470 -18.74 11.12 34.92
CA ALA A 470 -19.03 9.82 34.32
C ALA A 470 -18.24 9.58 33.02
N GLY A 471 -17.86 10.66 32.31
CA GLY A 471 -17.03 10.60 31.12
C GLY A 471 -15.68 9.93 31.35
N ARG A 472 -15.12 10.02 32.56
CA ARG A 472 -13.87 9.33 32.92
C ARG A 472 -14.02 7.81 32.83
N GLY A 473 -15.13 7.26 33.31
CA GLY A 473 -15.41 5.82 33.21
C GLY A 473 -15.52 5.36 31.75
N THR A 474 -16.10 6.18 30.87
CA THR A 474 -16.16 5.91 29.43
C THR A 474 -14.77 5.91 28.77
N ILE A 475 -13.90 6.87 29.11
CA ILE A 475 -12.51 6.89 28.62
C ILE A 475 -11.74 5.67 29.16
N GLU A 476 -12.01 5.28 30.41
CA GLU A 476 -11.38 4.13 31.06
C GLU A 476 -11.73 2.81 30.37
N GLU A 477 -12.96 2.65 29.89
CA GLU A 477 -13.36 1.52 29.04
C GLU A 477 -12.47 1.39 27.80
N VAL A 478 -12.24 2.51 27.09
CA VAL A 478 -11.39 2.53 25.89
C VAL A 478 -9.93 2.20 26.24
N SER A 479 -9.42 2.72 27.37
CA SER A 479 -8.05 2.43 27.83
C SER A 479 -7.82 0.94 28.13
N ARG A 480 -8.86 0.24 28.61
CA ARG A 480 -8.84 -1.19 28.94
C ARG A 480 -9.09 -2.10 27.74
N SER A 481 -9.47 -1.55 26.58
CA SER A 481 -9.76 -2.35 25.39
C SER A 481 -8.56 -3.19 24.96
N SER A 482 -8.79 -4.38 24.41
CA SER A 482 -7.75 -5.19 23.76
C SER A 482 -7.37 -4.69 22.36
N THR A 483 -8.23 -3.88 21.72
CA THR A 483 -7.98 -3.29 20.40
C THR A 483 -6.86 -2.25 20.47
N ARG A 484 -5.87 -2.33 19.58
CA ARG A 484 -4.78 -1.35 19.51
C ARG A 484 -5.08 -0.28 18.47
N HIS A 485 -5.34 0.93 18.92
CA HIS A 485 -5.52 2.11 18.07
C HIS A 485 -5.12 3.38 18.84
N TYR A 486 -5.00 4.51 18.14
CA TYR A 486 -4.53 5.78 18.71
C TYR A 486 -5.31 6.20 19.98
N TYR A 487 -6.64 6.17 19.93
CA TYR A 487 -7.48 6.69 21.00
C TYR A 487 -7.43 5.86 22.29
N LYS A 488 -7.08 4.57 22.24
CA LYS A 488 -6.78 3.77 23.44
C LYS A 488 -5.57 4.31 24.19
N TYR A 489 -4.48 4.59 23.48
CA TYR A 489 -3.27 5.10 24.12
C TYR A 489 -3.50 6.52 24.65
N TYR A 490 -4.19 7.34 23.87
CA TYR A 490 -4.57 8.68 24.29
C TYR A 490 -5.51 8.68 25.51
N ALA A 491 -6.45 7.74 25.59
CA ALA A 491 -7.27 7.51 26.77
C ALA A 491 -6.42 7.21 28.02
N THR A 492 -5.39 6.38 27.87
CA THR A 492 -4.47 6.01 28.96
C THR A 492 -3.69 7.22 29.46
N GLU A 493 -3.15 8.02 28.54
CA GLU A 493 -2.44 9.26 28.84
C GLU A 493 -3.32 10.24 29.63
N ILE A 494 -4.52 10.49 29.13
CA ILE A 494 -5.51 11.39 29.74
C ILE A 494 -5.89 10.95 31.17
N LEU A 495 -5.99 9.65 31.42
CA LEU A 495 -6.42 9.12 32.73
C LEU A 495 -5.29 9.07 33.76
N THR A 496 -4.07 8.82 33.32
CA THR A 496 -2.93 8.62 34.21
C THR A 496 -2.18 9.91 34.54
N ASP A 497 -2.40 11.00 33.79
CA ASP A 497 -1.57 12.23 33.83
C ASP A 497 -0.07 11.92 33.55
N VAL A 498 0.22 10.72 33.07
CA VAL A 498 1.53 10.26 32.64
C VAL A 498 1.49 10.29 31.12
N ALA A 499 2.26 11.22 30.54
CA ALA A 499 2.58 11.13 29.12
C ALA A 499 3.05 9.70 28.83
N LEU A 500 2.43 9.03 27.85
CA LEU A 500 2.96 7.78 27.29
C LEU A 500 4.47 7.95 27.16
N PRO A 501 5.26 6.99 27.67
CA PRO A 501 6.58 7.21 28.27
C PRO A 501 7.32 8.37 27.61
N ASP A 502 7.51 9.47 28.36
CA ASP A 502 8.21 10.67 27.89
C ASP A 502 9.53 10.26 27.23
N PRO A 503 9.59 10.26 25.89
CA PRO A 503 10.72 9.69 25.20
C PRO A 503 11.95 10.60 25.34
N LEU A 504 11.77 11.87 25.73
CA LEU A 504 12.86 12.79 26.10
C LEU A 504 13.50 12.44 27.45
N HIS A 505 12.79 11.76 28.36
CA HIS A 505 13.36 11.26 29.64
C HIS A 505 13.94 9.83 29.50
N ALA A 506 13.66 9.13 28.40
CA ALA A 506 14.27 7.84 28.07
C ALA A 506 15.67 7.95 27.43
N ARG A 507 16.33 9.12 27.53
CA ARG A 507 17.68 9.40 27.00
C ARG A 507 18.80 8.47 27.49
N SER A 508 18.54 7.59 28.46
CA SER A 508 19.56 6.76 29.11
C SER A 508 19.40 5.24 28.95
N ARG A 509 18.46 4.74 28.13
CA ARG A 509 18.37 3.28 27.88
C ARG A 509 19.01 2.95 26.54
N LYS A 510 20.02 2.08 26.55
CA LYS A 510 20.42 1.33 25.35
C LYS A 510 19.17 0.59 24.87
N TRP A 511 18.62 0.98 23.72
CA TRP A 511 17.47 0.28 23.16
C TRP A 511 17.88 -1.16 22.84
N MET A 512 16.95 -2.08 23.06
CA MET A 512 17.14 -3.47 22.72
C MET A 512 17.41 -3.59 21.23
N THR A 513 18.46 -4.32 20.88
CA THR A 513 18.74 -4.67 19.50
C THR A 513 17.67 -5.65 19.00
N TYR A 514 17.43 -5.66 17.69
CA TYR A 514 16.47 -6.60 17.14
C TYR A 514 16.88 -8.07 17.34
N ARG A 515 18.19 -8.33 17.42
CA ARG A 515 18.72 -9.66 17.74
C ARG A 515 18.30 -10.11 19.15
N GLU A 516 18.53 -9.28 20.15
CA GLU A 516 18.08 -9.54 21.53
C GLU A 516 16.55 -9.75 21.59
N ALA A 517 15.77 -9.01 20.79
CA ALA A 517 14.32 -9.19 20.73
C ALA A 517 13.91 -10.56 20.12
N ILE A 518 14.63 -11.06 19.11
CA ILE A 518 14.40 -12.39 18.53
C ILE A 518 14.71 -13.47 19.57
N ASP A 519 15.83 -13.34 20.28
CA ASP A 519 16.26 -14.33 21.26
C ASP A 519 15.24 -14.42 22.41
N LEU A 520 14.75 -13.29 22.92
CA LEU A 520 13.67 -13.24 23.91
C LEU A 520 12.36 -13.86 23.40
N ALA A 521 12.02 -13.66 22.12
CA ALA A 521 10.85 -14.31 21.55
C ALA A 521 11.04 -15.84 21.47
N GLY A 522 12.25 -16.32 21.18
CA GLY A 522 12.59 -17.75 21.20
C GLY A 522 12.45 -18.37 22.60
N GLU A 523 12.88 -17.64 23.63
CA GLU A 523 12.69 -18.03 25.03
C GLU A 523 11.20 -18.12 25.39
N ALA A 524 10.41 -17.09 25.06
CA ALA A 524 8.96 -17.09 25.30
C ALA A 524 8.22 -18.22 24.55
N PHE A 525 8.67 -18.56 23.35
CA PHE A 525 8.15 -19.69 22.59
C PHE A 525 8.38 -21.02 23.31
N SER A 526 9.59 -21.21 23.84
CA SER A 526 9.97 -22.40 24.58
C SER A 526 9.11 -22.57 25.83
N GLU A 527 8.84 -21.48 26.56
CA GLU A 527 7.96 -21.47 27.74
C GLU A 527 6.51 -21.83 27.41
N LEU A 528 6.03 -21.45 26.23
CA LEU A 528 4.69 -21.80 25.72
C LEU A 528 4.61 -23.23 25.15
N GLY A 529 5.68 -24.02 25.26
CA GLY A 529 5.74 -25.39 24.75
C GLY A 529 5.92 -25.50 23.24
N HIS A 530 6.23 -24.40 22.55
CA HIS A 530 6.64 -24.45 21.16
C HIS A 530 8.05 -25.04 21.06
N ARG A 531 8.25 -26.03 20.19
CA ARG A 531 9.59 -26.53 19.90
C ARG A 531 10.32 -25.54 19.01
N GLU A 532 11.60 -25.36 19.29
CA GLU A 532 12.52 -24.66 18.39
C GLU A 532 12.48 -25.32 17.01
N ALA A 533 12.50 -24.49 15.97
CA ALA A 533 12.47 -24.94 14.59
C ALA A 533 13.76 -24.55 13.90
N MET A 534 14.49 -25.54 13.41
CA MET A 534 15.71 -25.32 12.64
C MET A 534 15.38 -25.32 11.15
N LEU A 535 15.81 -24.28 10.44
CA LEU A 535 15.71 -24.20 9.00
C LEU A 535 16.99 -24.78 8.36
N SER A 536 16.84 -25.79 7.50
CA SER A 536 17.96 -26.31 6.72
C SER A 536 18.07 -25.56 5.39
N VAL A 537 19.22 -24.89 5.20
CA VAL A 537 19.57 -24.18 3.95
C VAL A 537 20.27 -25.12 2.96
N SER A 538 20.28 -26.44 3.19
CA SER A 538 21.11 -27.39 2.44
C SER A 538 20.70 -27.62 0.98
N SER A 539 19.48 -27.27 0.58
CA SER A 539 18.98 -27.46 -0.80
C SER A 539 17.77 -26.58 -1.11
N GLY A 540 17.34 -26.58 -2.38
CA GLY A 540 16.10 -25.93 -2.80
C GLY A 540 16.12 -24.41 -2.74
N ALA A 541 14.97 -23.80 -2.44
CA ALA A 541 14.79 -22.35 -2.40
C ALA A 541 15.59 -21.67 -1.28
N GLY A 542 15.73 -22.31 -0.11
CA GLY A 542 16.53 -21.78 1.00
C GLY A 542 18.00 -21.58 0.60
N LEU A 543 18.62 -22.58 -0.04
CA LEU A 543 20.00 -22.47 -0.53
C LEU A 543 20.16 -21.32 -1.53
N ARG A 544 19.24 -21.18 -2.49
CA ARG A 544 19.28 -20.08 -3.46
C ARG A 544 19.12 -18.72 -2.79
N ALA A 545 18.19 -18.59 -1.84
CA ALA A 545 17.95 -17.36 -1.09
C ALA A 545 19.22 -16.92 -0.35
N SER A 546 19.88 -17.85 0.35
CA SER A 546 21.14 -17.57 1.05
C SER A 546 22.22 -17.06 0.10
N ILE A 547 22.48 -17.77 -1.01
CA ILE A 547 23.48 -17.37 -2.01
C ILE A 547 23.21 -15.96 -2.55
N PHE A 548 21.95 -15.62 -2.83
CA PHE A 548 21.60 -14.27 -3.29
C PHE A 548 21.73 -13.21 -2.20
N ALA A 549 21.41 -13.53 -0.95
CA ALA A 549 21.61 -12.63 0.18
C ALA A 549 23.10 -12.34 0.37
N GLU A 550 23.96 -13.36 0.28
CA GLU A 550 25.41 -13.20 0.35
C GLU A 550 25.98 -12.32 -0.76
N MET A 551 25.37 -12.34 -1.95
CA MET A 551 25.75 -11.47 -3.06
C MET A 551 25.05 -10.11 -3.02
N GLY A 552 24.13 -9.89 -2.07
CA GLY A 552 23.33 -8.66 -1.94
C GLY A 552 22.32 -8.43 -3.04
N LEU A 553 21.93 -9.48 -3.75
CA LEU A 553 20.86 -9.43 -4.74
C LEU A 553 19.51 -9.56 -4.03
N VAL A 554 19.15 -8.51 -3.29
CA VAL A 554 18.01 -8.45 -2.34
C VAL A 554 16.71 -8.96 -2.95
N GLU A 555 16.34 -8.51 -4.15
CA GLU A 555 15.09 -8.94 -4.79
C GLU A 555 15.07 -10.44 -5.12
N ARG A 556 16.21 -11.03 -5.49
CA ARG A 556 16.32 -12.47 -5.76
C ARG A 556 16.31 -13.28 -4.47
N ALA A 557 17.03 -12.80 -3.46
CA ALA A 557 17.02 -13.39 -2.13
C ALA A 557 15.60 -13.42 -1.54
N ARG A 558 14.89 -12.28 -1.61
CA ARG A 558 13.49 -12.14 -1.20
C ARG A 558 12.57 -13.08 -1.97
N THR A 559 12.70 -13.14 -3.29
CA THR A 559 11.87 -14.01 -4.14
C THR A 559 12.01 -15.49 -3.77
N GLU A 560 13.24 -15.94 -3.49
CA GLU A 560 13.52 -17.32 -3.09
C GLU A 560 13.16 -17.59 -1.63
N LEU A 561 13.32 -16.63 -0.73
CA LEU A 561 12.81 -16.71 0.65
C LEU A 561 11.28 -16.90 0.65
N ASP A 562 10.56 -16.13 -0.16
CA ASP A 562 9.11 -16.25 -0.31
C ASP A 562 8.73 -17.64 -0.85
N THR A 563 9.46 -18.15 -1.86
CA THR A 563 9.25 -19.52 -2.37
C THR A 563 9.45 -20.56 -1.27
N TRP A 564 10.53 -20.42 -0.49
CA TRP A 564 10.84 -21.35 0.58
C TRP A 564 9.78 -21.34 1.68
N MET A 565 9.25 -20.16 2.03
CA MET A 565 8.14 -20.04 2.96
C MET A 565 6.84 -20.66 2.40
N ASP A 566 6.54 -20.45 1.12
CA ASP A 566 5.35 -21.02 0.45
C ASP A 566 5.39 -22.56 0.38
N GLU A 567 6.58 -23.13 0.22
CA GLU A 567 6.83 -24.58 0.21
C GLU A 567 6.83 -25.20 1.62
N THR A 568 6.91 -24.37 2.66
CA THR A 568 7.00 -24.81 4.06
C THR A 568 5.63 -24.78 4.73
N SER A 569 5.25 -25.89 5.38
CA SER A 569 4.08 -25.90 6.26
C SER A 569 4.35 -25.04 7.50
N MET A 570 3.83 -23.82 7.49
CA MET A 570 4.22 -22.79 8.43
C MET A 570 3.64 -23.02 9.83
N THR A 571 4.53 -23.07 10.83
CA THR A 571 4.19 -22.99 12.26
C THR A 571 4.70 -21.67 12.85
N PRO A 572 4.20 -21.22 14.01
CA PRO A 572 4.76 -20.05 14.68
C PRO A 572 6.29 -20.14 14.89
N SER A 573 6.82 -21.32 15.28
CA SER A 573 8.27 -21.51 15.47
C SER A 573 9.05 -21.37 14.17
N LEU A 574 8.57 -21.98 13.09
CA LEU A 574 9.19 -21.84 11.77
C LEU A 574 9.14 -20.40 11.30
N ARG A 575 8.04 -19.69 11.57
CA ARG A 575 7.91 -18.28 11.21
C ARG A 575 8.91 -17.40 11.98
N LEU A 576 9.15 -17.66 13.26
CA LEU A 576 10.21 -17.00 14.03
C LEU A 576 11.60 -17.30 13.44
N ALA A 577 11.87 -18.54 13.03
CA ALA A 577 13.12 -18.90 12.37
C ALA A 577 13.30 -18.17 11.01
N PHE A 578 12.24 -18.08 10.20
CA PHE A 578 12.27 -17.33 8.94
C PHE A 578 12.49 -15.83 9.14
N LEU A 579 11.92 -15.25 10.21
CA LEU A 579 12.16 -13.86 10.59
C LEU A 579 13.63 -13.64 10.94
N ALA A 580 14.22 -14.52 11.74
CA ALA A 580 15.63 -14.45 12.11
C ALA A 580 16.54 -14.51 10.89
N VAL A 581 16.29 -15.46 9.99
CA VAL A 581 17.01 -15.61 8.72
C VAL A 581 16.86 -14.36 7.84
N ALA A 582 15.64 -13.84 7.66
CA ALA A 582 15.40 -12.65 6.87
C ALA A 582 16.14 -11.42 7.42
N TYR A 583 16.17 -11.27 8.75
CA TYR A 583 16.91 -10.20 9.42
C TYR A 583 18.42 -10.34 9.22
N GLU A 584 18.97 -11.54 9.42
CA GLU A 584 20.40 -11.82 9.25
C GLU A 584 20.87 -11.61 7.81
N TRP A 585 20.01 -11.90 6.83
CA TRP A 585 20.26 -11.67 5.41
C TRP A 585 20.04 -10.22 4.95
N GLY A 586 19.72 -9.30 5.87
CA GLY A 586 19.47 -7.89 5.54
C GLY A 586 18.14 -7.64 4.82
N LEU A 587 17.25 -8.63 4.75
CA LEU A 587 15.91 -8.54 4.15
C LEU A 587 14.92 -7.95 5.17
N THR A 588 15.22 -6.75 5.65
CA THR A 588 14.52 -6.08 6.76
C THR A 588 13.02 -5.87 6.52
N GLY A 589 12.63 -5.51 5.29
CA GLY A 589 11.21 -5.44 4.89
C GLY A 589 10.49 -6.79 5.01
N SER A 590 11.15 -7.89 4.61
CA SER A 590 10.61 -9.25 4.80
C SER A 590 10.54 -9.62 6.28
N ALA A 591 11.60 -9.38 7.05
CA ALA A 591 11.65 -9.67 8.48
C ALA A 591 10.51 -8.97 9.24
N TYR A 592 10.24 -7.70 8.92
CA TYR A 592 9.11 -6.96 9.50
C TYR A 592 7.75 -7.55 9.12
N ASN A 593 7.53 -7.89 7.85
CA ASN A 593 6.27 -8.50 7.41
C ASN A 593 6.05 -9.88 8.05
N ILE A 594 7.12 -10.67 8.22
CA ILE A 594 7.08 -11.95 8.92
C ILE A 594 6.74 -11.72 10.40
N ALA A 595 7.28 -10.68 11.05
CA ALA A 595 6.94 -10.31 12.43
C ALA A 595 5.46 -9.97 12.60
N LEU A 596 4.89 -9.18 11.69
CA LEU A 596 3.45 -8.88 11.69
C LEU A 596 2.60 -10.14 11.54
N ALA A 597 3.00 -11.05 10.65
CA ALA A 597 2.33 -12.34 10.49
C ALA A 597 2.46 -13.20 11.75
N LEU A 598 3.60 -13.17 12.45
CA LEU A 598 3.82 -13.91 13.69
C LEU A 598 2.92 -13.42 14.82
N VAL A 599 2.79 -12.10 14.99
CA VAL A 599 1.84 -11.53 15.95
C VAL A 599 0.42 -12.01 15.65
N ARG A 600 0.01 -12.04 14.37
CA ARG A 600 -1.31 -12.54 13.96
C ARG A 600 -1.49 -14.03 14.26
N ASP A 601 -0.49 -14.85 13.95
CA ASP A 601 -0.52 -16.29 14.20
C ASP A 601 -0.64 -16.61 15.70
N MET A 602 -0.13 -15.73 16.56
CA MET A 602 -0.24 -15.80 18.03
C MET A 602 -1.51 -15.13 18.58
N GLY A 603 -2.55 -14.97 17.78
CA GLY A 603 -3.85 -14.40 18.20
C GLY A 603 -3.90 -12.86 18.17
N GLY A 604 -2.95 -12.22 17.50
CA GLY A 604 -2.90 -10.77 17.33
C GLY A 604 -2.36 -10.04 18.55
N TYR A 605 -2.34 -8.71 18.47
CA TYR A 605 -1.80 -7.83 19.51
C TYR A 605 -2.49 -7.90 20.89
N ALA A 606 -3.66 -8.54 20.95
CA ALA A 606 -4.42 -8.77 22.17
C ALA A 606 -3.94 -10.00 22.95
N SER A 607 -3.39 -11.00 22.26
CA SER A 607 -3.09 -12.32 22.83
C SER A 607 -1.63 -12.73 22.69
N ALA A 608 -0.92 -12.20 21.70
CA ALA A 608 0.48 -12.54 21.48
C ALA A 608 1.36 -12.12 22.68
N PRO A 609 2.39 -12.91 23.05
CA PRO A 609 3.33 -12.53 24.10
C PRO A 609 4.00 -11.18 23.79
N THR A 610 4.38 -10.45 24.84
CA THR A 610 4.98 -9.12 24.68
C THR A 610 6.28 -9.19 23.88
N GLU A 611 7.06 -10.25 24.07
CA GLU A 611 8.31 -10.58 23.39
C GLU A 611 8.09 -10.71 21.88
N VAL A 612 6.99 -11.34 21.47
CA VAL A 612 6.59 -11.48 20.06
C VAL A 612 6.10 -10.16 19.49
N ILE A 613 5.31 -9.42 20.28
CA ILE A 613 4.79 -8.11 19.86
C ILE A 613 5.93 -7.11 19.62
N ARG A 614 7.02 -7.19 20.40
CA ARG A 614 8.22 -6.34 20.20
C ARG A 614 8.82 -6.50 18.81
N LEU A 615 8.75 -7.69 18.20
CA LEU A 615 9.25 -7.92 16.84
C LEU A 615 8.52 -7.08 15.78
N ALA A 616 7.26 -6.68 16.03
CA ALA A 616 6.49 -5.80 15.15
C ALA A 616 6.84 -4.30 15.28
N TYR A 617 7.80 -3.97 16.15
CA TYR A 617 8.36 -2.63 16.35
C TYR A 617 9.89 -2.70 16.31
N PRO A 618 10.47 -3.09 15.16
CA PRO A 618 11.89 -3.39 15.06
C PRO A 618 12.75 -2.12 15.20
N THR A 619 13.94 -2.29 15.74
CA THR A 619 14.98 -1.25 15.85
C THR A 619 16.03 -1.40 14.73
N PHE A 620 15.57 -1.67 13.50
CA PHE A 620 16.48 -1.78 12.36
C PHE A 620 17.24 -0.48 12.11
N TYR A 621 18.51 -0.59 11.73
CA TYR A 621 19.39 0.56 11.50
C TYR A 621 19.54 1.47 12.75
N ALA A 622 19.43 0.89 13.96
CA ALA A 622 19.42 1.64 15.21
C ALA A 622 20.56 2.66 15.30
N ASP A 623 21.81 2.23 15.15
CA ASP A 623 22.99 3.10 15.31
C ASP A 623 22.90 4.34 14.40
N LEU A 624 22.52 4.13 13.14
CA LEU A 624 22.33 5.19 12.16
C LEU A 624 21.17 6.12 12.51
N ILE A 625 20.02 5.55 12.89
CA ILE A 625 18.83 6.33 13.26
C ILE A 625 19.12 7.18 14.48
N PHE A 626 19.79 6.62 15.51
CA PHE A 626 20.21 7.35 16.68
C PHE A 626 21.18 8.48 16.33
N GLU A 627 22.21 8.19 15.53
CA GLU A 627 23.19 9.20 15.09
C GLU A 627 22.52 10.35 14.35
N CYS A 628 21.63 10.04 13.40
CA CYS A 628 20.92 11.08 12.64
C CYS A 628 19.96 11.87 13.52
N ALA A 629 19.18 11.20 14.37
CA ALA A 629 18.21 11.83 15.26
C ALA A 629 18.90 12.74 16.28
N GLU A 630 20.01 12.30 16.88
CA GLU A 630 20.81 13.11 17.80
C GLU A 630 21.38 14.35 17.11
N ARG A 631 21.91 14.20 15.89
CA ARG A 631 22.46 15.32 15.10
C ARG A 631 21.43 16.42 14.84
N GLU A 632 20.18 16.06 14.55
CA GLU A 632 19.11 17.00 14.21
C GLU A 632 18.20 17.36 15.39
N GLY A 633 18.43 16.79 16.58
CA GLY A 633 17.63 17.05 17.79
C GLY A 633 16.21 16.49 17.75
N ILE A 634 15.98 15.43 16.97
CA ILE A 634 14.69 14.74 16.86
C ILE A 634 14.68 13.51 17.78
N ASP A 635 13.50 13.14 18.29
CA ASP A 635 13.34 11.87 18.99
C ASP A 635 13.54 10.66 18.05
N PRO A 636 14.46 9.72 18.35
CA PRO A 636 14.64 8.51 17.55
C PRO A 636 13.35 7.69 17.37
N ALA A 637 12.42 7.70 18.33
CA ALA A 637 11.14 7.01 18.21
C ALA A 637 10.29 7.53 17.05
N ILE A 638 10.35 8.84 16.76
CA ILE A 638 9.68 9.44 15.60
C ILE A 638 10.29 8.88 14.32
N MET A 639 11.61 8.77 14.24
CA MET A 639 12.30 8.22 13.08
C MET A 639 11.90 6.77 12.80
N PHE A 640 11.88 5.91 13.83
CA PHE A 640 11.39 4.53 13.69
C PHE A 640 9.92 4.47 13.28
N ALA A 641 9.06 5.33 13.85
CA ALA A 641 7.65 5.40 13.50
C ALA A 641 7.42 5.80 12.03
N VAL A 642 8.18 6.79 11.54
CA VAL A 642 8.16 7.21 10.14
C VAL A 642 8.66 6.09 9.23
N ALA A 643 9.83 5.52 9.49
CA ALA A 643 10.38 4.40 8.70
C ALA A 643 9.39 3.22 8.61
N ARG A 644 8.78 2.85 9.75
CA ARG A 644 7.75 1.80 9.81
C ARG A 644 6.54 2.13 8.95
N ARG A 645 6.10 3.40 8.93
CA ARG A 645 4.91 3.84 8.19
C ARG A 645 5.16 3.98 6.70
N GLU A 646 6.31 4.53 6.34
CA GLU A 646 6.64 4.93 4.98
C GLU A 646 7.17 3.75 4.14
N SER A 647 8.06 2.94 4.71
CA SER A 647 8.75 1.88 3.96
C SER A 647 8.56 0.48 4.54
N MET A 648 7.98 0.34 5.73
CA MET A 648 8.01 -0.92 6.48
C MET A 648 9.45 -1.43 6.68
N PHE A 649 10.39 -0.49 6.79
CA PHE A 649 11.84 -0.70 6.87
C PHE A 649 12.52 -1.29 5.63
N ASP A 650 11.84 -1.33 4.48
CA ASP A 650 12.43 -1.73 3.21
C ASP A 650 13.12 -0.53 2.52
N PRO A 651 14.47 -0.46 2.46
CA PRO A 651 15.15 0.65 1.81
C PRO A 651 15.07 0.60 0.28
N HIS A 652 14.49 -0.45 -0.31
CA HIS A 652 14.36 -0.65 -1.75
C HIS A 652 12.98 -0.27 -2.30
N ILE A 653 12.03 0.11 -1.43
CA ILE A 653 10.65 0.38 -1.83
C ILE A 653 10.47 1.73 -2.55
N VAL A 654 9.62 1.73 -3.58
CA VAL A 654 9.22 2.93 -4.34
C VAL A 654 7.71 3.07 -4.28
N SER A 655 7.20 4.22 -3.82
CA SER A 655 5.77 4.49 -3.83
C SER A 655 5.24 4.70 -5.25
N PRO A 656 3.92 4.55 -5.48
CA PRO A 656 3.31 4.91 -6.77
C PRO A 656 3.52 6.36 -7.20
N ALA A 657 3.79 7.26 -6.25
CA ALA A 657 4.11 8.67 -6.53
C ALA A 657 5.58 8.90 -6.89
N GLY A 658 6.44 7.89 -6.72
CA GLY A 658 7.87 7.96 -7.00
C GLY A 658 8.75 8.27 -5.80
N ALA A 659 8.23 8.28 -4.57
CA ALA A 659 9.04 8.39 -3.35
C ALA A 659 9.89 7.13 -3.14
N ILE A 660 11.15 7.29 -2.69
CA ILE A 660 12.16 6.23 -2.68
C ILE A 660 12.74 6.00 -1.28
N GLY A 661 12.93 4.73 -0.92
CA GLY A 661 13.79 4.31 0.18
C GLY A 661 13.15 4.32 1.57
N LEU A 662 14.00 4.18 2.60
CA LEU A 662 13.63 3.94 4.00
C LEU A 662 12.65 4.99 4.55
N LEU A 663 12.84 6.27 4.21
CA LEU A 663 11.98 7.38 4.64
C LEU A 663 11.15 7.99 3.51
N GLN A 664 10.97 7.26 2.40
CA GLN A 664 10.16 7.64 1.23
C GLN A 664 10.37 9.08 0.77
N ILE A 665 11.60 9.37 0.35
CA ILE A 665 11.99 10.71 -0.11
C ILE A 665 11.61 10.86 -1.58
N MET A 666 10.90 11.93 -1.92
CA MET A 666 10.65 12.29 -3.32
C MET A 666 11.96 12.70 -4.01
N PRO A 667 12.23 12.29 -5.27
CA PRO A 667 13.44 12.65 -6.01
C PRO A 667 13.76 14.15 -5.99
N GLN A 668 12.74 14.99 -6.19
CA GLN A 668 12.90 16.44 -6.12
C GLN A 668 13.32 16.93 -4.73
N THR A 669 12.76 16.36 -3.67
CA THR A 669 13.15 16.65 -2.29
C THR A 669 14.58 16.20 -2.02
N GLY A 670 14.96 15.01 -2.49
CA GLY A 670 16.33 14.48 -2.41
C GLY A 670 17.34 15.39 -3.09
N ALA A 671 17.04 15.89 -4.30
CA ALA A 671 17.90 16.83 -5.02
C ALA A 671 18.08 18.17 -4.29
N ASN A 672 17.06 18.62 -3.55
CA ASN A 672 17.16 19.84 -2.76
C ASN A 672 18.02 19.62 -1.49
N LEU A 673 17.83 18.48 -0.83
CA LEU A 673 18.60 18.10 0.35
C LEU A 673 20.07 17.86 0.00
N SER A 674 20.39 17.21 -1.13
CA SER A 674 21.77 17.01 -1.55
C SER A 674 22.49 18.33 -1.84
N ARG A 675 21.80 19.37 -2.33
CA ARG A 675 22.37 20.73 -2.42
C ARG A 675 22.65 21.32 -1.04
N LEU A 676 21.72 21.14 -0.09
CA LEU A 676 21.90 21.61 1.28
C LEU A 676 23.11 20.95 1.95
N PHE A 677 23.36 19.67 1.69
CA PHE A 677 24.52 18.94 2.19
C PHE A 677 25.82 19.16 1.40
N GLY A 678 25.78 19.87 0.27
CA GLY A 678 26.95 20.05 -0.61
C GLY A 678 27.32 18.81 -1.45
N GLU A 679 26.39 17.86 -1.58
CA GLU A 679 26.58 16.54 -2.24
C GLU A 679 25.95 16.48 -3.65
N PHE A 680 25.42 17.59 -4.17
CA PHE A 680 24.64 17.60 -5.42
C PHE A 680 25.41 17.09 -6.65
N ALA A 681 26.74 17.26 -6.69
CA ALA A 681 27.57 16.82 -7.82
C ALA A 681 27.50 15.29 -8.05
N GLU A 682 27.22 14.51 -7.00
CA GLU A 682 27.14 13.05 -7.05
C GLU A 682 25.68 12.54 -6.98
N PHE A 683 24.70 13.45 -6.95
CA PHE A 683 23.30 13.08 -6.76
C PHE A 683 22.71 12.37 -7.99
N SER A 684 22.10 11.23 -7.73
CA SER A 684 21.18 10.54 -8.63
C SER A 684 20.07 9.93 -7.80
N ASP A 685 18.88 9.69 -8.36
CA ASP A 685 17.76 9.08 -7.63
C ASP A 685 18.15 7.73 -6.98
N ALA A 686 19.12 7.02 -7.57
CA ALA A 686 19.64 5.77 -7.04
C ALA A 686 20.25 5.88 -5.64
N ILE A 687 20.78 7.06 -5.26
CA ILE A 687 21.34 7.28 -3.93
C ILE A 687 20.26 7.25 -2.83
N LEU A 688 18.98 7.45 -3.18
CA LEU A 688 17.89 7.42 -2.20
C LEU A 688 17.55 6.00 -1.72
N TYR A 689 18.00 4.96 -2.44
CA TYR A 689 17.94 3.57 -1.98
C TYR A 689 19.00 3.25 -0.92
N ASP A 690 20.02 4.09 -0.76
CA ASP A 690 20.99 3.96 0.32
C ASP A 690 20.34 4.38 1.63
N PHE A 691 20.19 3.43 2.56
CA PHE A 691 19.49 3.67 3.82
C PHE A 691 20.16 4.75 4.69
N ASN A 692 21.48 4.94 4.59
CA ASN A 692 22.19 6.03 5.27
C ASN A 692 21.78 7.38 4.69
N THR A 693 21.85 7.53 3.37
CA THR A 693 21.39 8.74 2.68
C THR A 693 19.91 9.02 2.95
N SER A 694 19.06 8.00 2.87
CA SER A 694 17.63 8.10 3.17
C SER A 694 17.40 8.55 4.61
N ALA A 695 18.10 7.97 5.60
CA ALA A 695 18.00 8.38 6.99
C ALA A 695 18.46 9.83 7.19
N ARG A 696 19.67 10.19 6.74
CA ARG A 696 20.23 11.55 6.86
C ARG A 696 19.30 12.60 6.26
N TYR A 697 18.85 12.38 5.03
CA TYR A 697 18.02 13.33 4.30
C TYR A 697 16.62 13.41 4.93
N GLY A 698 16.02 12.27 5.27
CA GLY A 698 14.69 12.24 5.87
C GLY A 698 14.65 12.84 7.27
N THR A 699 15.65 12.58 8.12
CA THR A 699 15.76 13.23 9.43
C THR A 699 15.89 14.75 9.27
N ARG A 700 16.76 15.22 8.37
CA ARG A 700 16.95 16.65 8.11
C ARG A 700 15.69 17.34 7.57
N TYR A 701 14.84 16.61 6.86
CA TYR A 701 13.57 17.14 6.34
C TYR A 701 12.47 17.17 7.41
N LEU A 702 12.57 16.33 8.44
CA LEU A 702 11.62 16.29 9.57
C LEU A 702 11.92 17.37 10.62
N ALA A 703 13.19 17.75 10.79
CA ALA A 703 13.62 18.91 11.59
C ALA A 703 13.33 20.22 10.87
#